data_AF-A0A0A1UH84-F1
#
_entry.id   AF-A0A0A1UH84-F1
#
_cell.length_a   1.000
_cell.length_b   1.000
_cell.length_c   1.000
_cell.angle_alpha   90.00
_cell.angle_beta   90.00
_cell.angle_gamma   90.00
#
_symmetry.space_group_name_H-M   'P 1'
#
loop_
_entity.id
_entity.type
_entity.pdbx_description
1 polymer ?
#
loop_
_entity_poly.entity_id
_entity_poly.type
_entity_poly.pdbx_seq_one_letter_code
_entity_poly.pdbx_strand_id
1 'polypeptide(L)'
;MSSISQDFFKDYSYFTITRALSSVTSEEQAASIEIRKVLALRNKYMYIGDKEVYPLHHEHSQVITPDTTSTISIHKGVFEVSLTGVSHPVGYEDYLKDYKALLDCCEHRAVKSLAEKRLSELDRKFKLHYLLNSQKSKTLTSSEDIHTIAKVDTHIHAAACMTESQLLDFLHEKNTTSKDEVVGYVTTESGEKKLETLDQMCKRLGVNLEEFTLNQLGVRAGTDFFNRFDLFNASYKIGGEDLLRTVFLKCENYMGGKYFSELIHLVFDQLNNTPVRLELRLSIYGRSMDEWENLAEWVDKWHVSHPQNRWMIQFPRIFHVCRGKKENFTFENYIDNLFKPLFEATKNPEKYPVLSKFLESVSGFDSVDDESALEQTVGNLPSAELWNKSENPPYFYYMYYTYANIAVLNSYRTTRGMNTFDLRPHCGESGHVHHLASAYLTARGINHGIRLVVSPVLEYLYYLTQIGLAVSPLSNHNLFLPYDKSPFDTFFKCGLNVSLSSDDPLQFHRTQTPLMEEYAIAQQTWNYVTGDLAEIAYNSVLQSGFTEEEKEVMLGPHFKNFSKENSDKTRLTLIRKNYRDNCLQIEKEYIDALSNEGCLKKSRLFADIPYSKINVTYPDKGTQEDVEVIRKLEFWLDVRQKYRTYCSRIRSARKGLFHPNSRPTQVAAFDGGVFNIYTEEALCEKDKYHLAVVYCQECKTRFCAKCFRETHHHIYHSLLQLNCKKSFDIVDDEQFFGDYKALTKFYQSGPARSFCFRQLHVRSELFQLYHLLNEKIEANEQTDLKTDFDQTIKVDTHVHANRAFHPTDLLEIIKQKLQEEPDRVVVKKKEVKGVKYDSLTLKELFNVLGITQIDLHALNVQSDPSLVSRFDLWLSKYYPFGEAILKELFLSMNNDIGGEYLCSLLRDILFDRMKEMENVKTEYRFNVSTSDLYELEGWSSKLVDAGLIQPDINSYVIAIPRIYGRWKSMGLVNNFAEVLRNVFQPCFEATLHPNEHPKLAEFLKNVGAFDSPSEELLHEDSIDLGSIIRPEDWNGPEDPPYEYYLYYIYANMTVLNGIRRELKLNTYEFRPHCGQAGDRMHCAAGFLTADSITHGVTLDGQNTLQYLYILGQIGISSSPIQQSALYGGMEEPFRKLFERGMKICLSTDTPLHTHITKEPLTEEYASAMKNFKLSQTDLAEIARNSVLISSFPVAKKKDWIGENYAEQGVAGNDSGKTSIPDMRIAFRASVAEDEVRAYEKWLKNTDELK
;
A
#
# COMPACT_ATOMS: atom_id res chain seq x y z
N MET A 1 -18.17 -23.06 -7.77
CA MET A 1 -17.28 -24.19 -7.40
C MET A 1 -17.71 -25.58 -7.92
N SER A 2 -18.85 -25.77 -8.60
CA SER A 2 -19.39 -27.13 -8.88
C SER A 2 -18.91 -27.83 -10.16
N SER A 3 -17.94 -27.29 -10.92
CA SER A 3 -17.46 -27.92 -12.18
C SER A 3 -15.95 -28.12 -12.30
N ILE A 4 -15.16 -27.75 -11.28
CA ILE A 4 -13.69 -27.93 -11.31
C ILE A 4 -13.34 -29.00 -10.28
N SER A 5 -12.58 -30.03 -10.68
CA SER A 5 -12.15 -31.09 -9.76
C SER A 5 -11.37 -30.47 -8.60
N GLN A 6 -11.66 -30.91 -7.37
CA GLN A 6 -10.91 -30.51 -6.18
C GLN A 6 -9.40 -30.79 -6.31
N ASP A 7 -9.01 -31.66 -7.23
CA ASP A 7 -7.61 -31.98 -7.54
C ASP A 7 -6.84 -30.83 -8.19
N PHE A 8 -7.48 -29.94 -8.97
CA PHE A 8 -6.78 -28.83 -9.63
C PHE A 8 -6.28 -27.76 -8.63
N PHE A 9 -6.98 -27.58 -7.51
CA PHE A 9 -6.65 -26.57 -6.50
C PHE A 9 -5.60 -27.02 -5.47
N LYS A 10 -5.21 -28.31 -5.45
CA LYS A 10 -4.23 -28.84 -4.48
C LYS A 10 -2.87 -28.15 -4.57
N ASP A 11 -2.52 -27.69 -5.76
CA ASP A 11 -1.24 -27.06 -6.04
C ASP A 11 -1.27 -25.53 -5.92
N TYR A 12 -2.38 -24.90 -5.53
CA TYR A 12 -2.47 -23.44 -5.51
C TYR A 12 -3.09 -22.89 -4.24
N SER A 13 -2.65 -21.68 -3.88
CA SER A 13 -3.25 -20.95 -2.78
C SER A 13 -4.54 -20.28 -3.26
N TYR A 14 -5.64 -20.50 -2.56
CA TYR A 14 -6.88 -19.80 -2.83
C TYR A 14 -7.53 -19.38 -1.52
N PHE A 15 -8.46 -18.43 -1.61
CA PHE A 15 -9.21 -17.98 -0.45
C PHE A 15 -10.70 -17.99 -0.76
N THR A 16 -11.50 -18.14 0.29
CA THR A 16 -12.95 -18.09 0.21
C THR A 16 -13.49 -17.11 1.24
N ILE A 17 -14.59 -16.45 0.90
CA ILE A 17 -15.28 -15.53 1.80
C ILE A 17 -16.64 -16.13 2.11
N THR A 18 -16.90 -16.44 3.37
CA THR A 18 -18.23 -16.80 3.87
C THR A 18 -18.82 -15.57 4.53
N ARG A 19 -19.91 -15.03 3.99
CA ARG A 19 -20.51 -13.79 4.50
C ARG A 19 -21.52 -14.07 5.59
N ALA A 20 -21.52 -13.24 6.63
CA ALA A 20 -22.57 -13.30 7.65
C ALA A 20 -23.88 -12.73 7.11
N LEU A 21 -25.01 -13.38 7.41
CA LEU A 21 -26.34 -12.83 7.13
C LEU A 21 -26.57 -11.50 7.86
N SER A 22 -26.01 -11.34 9.07
CA SER A 22 -26.05 -10.09 9.85
C SER A 22 -25.33 -8.91 9.18
N SER A 23 -24.43 -9.17 8.22
CA SER A 23 -23.71 -8.11 7.49
C SER A 23 -24.58 -7.41 6.44
N VAL A 24 -25.74 -7.99 6.09
CA VAL A 24 -26.60 -7.50 5.01
C VAL A 24 -27.50 -6.39 5.53
N THR A 25 -27.41 -5.22 4.91
CA THR A 25 -28.25 -4.07 5.26
C THR A 25 -29.43 -3.91 4.29
N SER A 26 -30.52 -3.28 4.75
CA SER A 26 -31.67 -2.95 3.91
C SER A 26 -31.30 -2.01 2.75
N GLU A 27 -30.33 -1.11 2.97
CA GLU A 27 -29.79 -0.23 1.93
C GLU A 27 -29.06 -1.02 0.83
N GLU A 28 -28.27 -2.03 1.18
CA GLU A 28 -27.60 -2.90 0.20
C GLU A 28 -28.62 -3.74 -0.58
N GLN A 29 -29.70 -4.20 0.05
CA GLN A 29 -30.80 -4.88 -0.65
C GLN A 29 -31.50 -3.94 -1.65
N ALA A 30 -31.88 -2.73 -1.23
CA ALA A 30 -32.47 -1.74 -2.11
C ALA A 30 -31.54 -1.38 -3.29
N ALA A 31 -30.25 -1.18 -3.02
CA ALA A 31 -29.26 -0.93 -4.04
C ALA A 31 -29.13 -2.09 -5.04
N SER A 32 -29.11 -3.34 -4.56
CA SER A 32 -29.03 -4.52 -5.43
C SER A 32 -30.23 -4.67 -6.37
N ILE A 33 -31.43 -4.25 -5.92
CA ILE A 33 -32.64 -4.24 -6.74
C ILE A 33 -32.50 -3.22 -7.89
N GLU A 34 -32.01 -2.01 -7.60
CA GLU A 34 -31.77 -0.99 -8.63
C GLU A 34 -30.68 -1.41 -9.63
N ILE A 35 -29.58 -2.01 -9.16
CA ILE A 35 -28.55 -2.58 -10.04
C ILE A 35 -29.15 -3.66 -10.94
N ARG A 36 -29.95 -4.57 -10.39
CA ARG A 36 -30.59 -5.65 -11.16
C ARG A 36 -31.54 -5.10 -12.22
N LYS A 37 -32.31 -4.05 -11.92
CA LYS A 37 -33.16 -3.37 -12.91
C LYS A 37 -32.33 -2.84 -14.07
N VAL A 38 -31.21 -2.16 -13.79
CA VAL A 38 -30.32 -1.60 -14.82
C VAL A 38 -29.62 -2.69 -15.64
N LEU A 39 -29.22 -3.81 -15.02
CA LEU A 39 -28.69 -4.96 -15.75
C LEU A 39 -29.74 -5.54 -16.72
N ALA A 40 -31.00 -5.63 -16.28
CA ALA A 40 -32.09 -6.05 -17.15
C ALA A 40 -32.37 -5.05 -18.27
N LEU A 41 -32.25 -3.75 -18.00
CA LEU A 41 -32.32 -2.72 -19.04
C LEU A 41 -31.25 -2.95 -20.11
N ARG A 42 -29.98 -3.15 -19.74
CA ARG A 42 -28.93 -3.44 -20.74
C ARG A 42 -29.27 -4.68 -21.59
N ASN A 43 -29.77 -5.75 -20.98
CA ASN A 43 -30.17 -6.95 -21.74
C ASN A 43 -31.25 -6.66 -22.79
N LYS A 44 -32.18 -5.74 -22.53
CA LYS A 44 -33.20 -5.27 -23.51
C LYS A 44 -32.57 -4.63 -24.75
N TYR A 45 -31.37 -4.06 -24.63
CA TYR A 45 -30.64 -3.45 -25.75
C TYR A 45 -29.66 -4.42 -26.42
N MET A 46 -29.10 -5.37 -25.67
CA MET A 46 -28.16 -6.37 -26.22
C MET A 46 -28.87 -7.54 -26.89
N TYR A 47 -30.15 -7.80 -26.54
CA TYR A 47 -30.97 -8.86 -27.09
C TYR A 47 -32.36 -8.35 -27.49
N ILE A 48 -32.81 -8.70 -28.70
CA ILE A 48 -34.17 -8.44 -29.16
C ILE A 48 -34.89 -9.77 -29.35
N GLY A 49 -35.73 -10.13 -28.38
CA GLY A 49 -36.22 -11.51 -28.22
C GLY A 49 -35.07 -12.42 -27.81
N ASP A 50 -34.88 -13.53 -28.52
CA ASP A 50 -33.77 -14.48 -28.28
C ASP A 50 -32.53 -14.20 -29.15
N LYS A 51 -32.54 -13.10 -29.92
CA LYS A 51 -31.45 -12.76 -30.87
C LYS A 51 -30.54 -11.67 -30.29
N GLU A 52 -29.24 -11.92 -30.30
CA GLU A 52 -28.23 -10.92 -29.93
C GLU A 52 -28.16 -9.81 -31.00
N VAL A 53 -28.04 -8.56 -30.56
CA VAL A 53 -27.91 -7.38 -31.45
C VAL A 53 -26.55 -7.33 -32.12
N TYR A 54 -25.51 -7.77 -31.42
CA TYR A 54 -24.14 -7.86 -31.89
C TYR A 54 -23.68 -9.32 -31.90
N PRO A 55 -24.20 -10.16 -32.81
CA PRO A 55 -23.77 -11.55 -32.87
C PRO A 55 -22.30 -11.65 -33.28
N LEU A 56 -21.66 -12.77 -32.93
CA LEU A 56 -20.28 -13.05 -33.33
C LEU A 56 -20.13 -13.05 -34.86
N HIS A 57 -19.04 -12.47 -35.34
CA HIS A 57 -18.68 -12.53 -36.75
C HIS A 57 -18.23 -13.95 -37.10
N HIS A 58 -18.89 -14.56 -38.07
CA HIS A 58 -18.52 -15.87 -38.64
C HIS A 58 -18.00 -15.70 -40.06
N GLU A 59 -17.13 -16.60 -40.50
CA GLU A 59 -16.73 -16.65 -41.91
C GLU A 59 -17.91 -16.97 -42.83
N HIS A 60 -17.96 -16.28 -43.96
CA HIS A 60 -18.96 -16.49 -44.99
C HIS A 60 -18.82 -17.89 -45.62
N SER A 61 -19.87 -18.71 -45.52
CA SER A 61 -19.87 -20.09 -46.02
C SER A 61 -20.77 -20.31 -47.25
N GLN A 62 -21.49 -19.30 -47.74
CA GLN A 62 -22.42 -19.43 -48.89
C GLN A 62 -22.43 -18.20 -49.81
N VAL A 63 -22.72 -18.43 -51.10
CA VAL A 63 -22.95 -17.38 -52.11
C VAL A 63 -24.31 -16.71 -51.85
N ILE A 64 -24.31 -15.41 -51.60
CA ILE A 64 -25.50 -14.66 -51.20
C ILE A 64 -26.16 -14.01 -52.42
N THR A 65 -27.38 -14.46 -52.76
CA THR A 65 -28.17 -13.91 -53.86
C THR A 65 -28.93 -12.63 -53.47
N PRO A 66 -29.32 -11.77 -54.43
CA PRO A 66 -30.10 -10.56 -54.16
C PRO A 66 -31.44 -10.84 -53.46
N ASP A 67 -31.79 -10.00 -52.48
CA ASP A 67 -33.08 -10.07 -51.79
C ASP A 67 -34.14 -9.25 -52.55
N THR A 68 -35.04 -9.96 -53.22
CA THR A 68 -36.15 -9.38 -53.99
C THR A 68 -37.45 -9.26 -53.19
N THR A 69 -37.51 -9.75 -51.95
CA THR A 69 -38.76 -9.87 -51.18
C THR A 69 -38.90 -8.78 -50.11
N SER A 70 -37.80 -8.25 -49.58
CA SER A 70 -37.86 -7.20 -48.56
C SER A 70 -38.09 -5.80 -49.14
N THR A 71 -38.78 -4.95 -48.38
CA THR A 71 -38.84 -3.49 -48.59
C THR A 71 -38.11 -2.79 -47.45
N ILE A 72 -37.45 -1.68 -47.74
CA ILE A 72 -36.65 -0.90 -46.79
C ILE A 72 -37.23 0.50 -46.75
N SER A 73 -37.59 0.96 -45.56
CA SER A 73 -38.09 2.32 -45.31
C SER A 73 -37.46 2.90 -44.05
N ILE A 74 -37.38 4.22 -43.95
CA ILE A 74 -36.97 4.90 -42.71
C ILE A 74 -38.20 5.53 -42.07
N HIS A 75 -38.34 5.35 -40.76
CA HIS A 75 -39.40 5.97 -39.98
C HIS A 75 -38.80 6.60 -38.72
N LYS A 76 -38.94 7.92 -38.61
CA LYS A 76 -38.42 8.73 -37.51
C LYS A 76 -36.92 8.59 -37.25
N GLY A 77 -36.11 8.44 -38.30
CA GLY A 77 -34.67 8.20 -38.22
C GLY A 77 -34.23 6.75 -37.97
N VAL A 78 -35.15 5.78 -37.95
CA VAL A 78 -34.81 4.34 -37.78
C VAL A 78 -35.26 3.56 -39.01
N PHE A 79 -34.37 2.77 -39.59
CA PHE A 79 -34.68 1.89 -40.72
C PHE A 79 -35.56 0.71 -40.30
N GLU A 80 -36.48 0.32 -41.19
CA GLU A 80 -37.37 -0.84 -41.05
C GLU A 80 -37.25 -1.70 -42.31
N VAL A 81 -37.18 -3.02 -42.13
CA VAL A 81 -37.06 -4.00 -43.22
C VAL A 81 -38.24 -4.96 -43.16
N SER A 82 -39.04 -5.04 -44.22
CA SER A 82 -40.22 -5.91 -44.30
C SER A 82 -39.86 -7.37 -44.63
N LEU A 83 -39.01 -7.99 -43.83
CA LEU A 83 -38.58 -9.38 -44.01
C LEU A 83 -38.84 -10.20 -42.74
N THR A 84 -39.43 -11.39 -42.90
CA THR A 84 -39.68 -12.31 -41.79
C THR A 84 -38.37 -12.71 -41.11
N GLY A 85 -38.26 -12.40 -39.82
CA GLY A 85 -37.08 -12.72 -39.01
C GLY A 85 -36.19 -11.51 -38.69
N VAL A 86 -36.40 -10.35 -39.29
CA VAL A 86 -35.74 -9.10 -38.89
C VAL A 86 -36.48 -8.51 -37.69
N SER A 87 -35.73 -8.20 -36.63
CA SER A 87 -36.29 -7.65 -35.38
C SER A 87 -36.19 -6.13 -35.35
N HIS A 88 -37.16 -5.47 -34.70
CA HIS A 88 -37.15 -4.02 -34.48
C HIS A 88 -36.44 -3.64 -33.17
N PRO A 89 -35.71 -2.52 -33.12
CA PRO A 89 -34.97 -2.10 -31.95
C PRO A 89 -35.89 -1.46 -30.91
N VAL A 90 -35.34 -1.14 -29.74
CA VAL A 90 -36.07 -0.38 -28.72
C VAL A 90 -36.45 1.02 -29.27
N GLY A 91 -37.70 1.42 -29.09
CA GLY A 91 -38.20 2.72 -29.53
C GLY A 91 -37.61 3.90 -28.75
N TYR A 92 -37.51 5.06 -29.39
CA TYR A 92 -36.79 6.23 -28.85
C TYR A 92 -37.36 6.73 -27.52
N GLU A 93 -38.69 6.77 -27.38
CA GLU A 93 -39.33 7.21 -26.13
C GLU A 93 -39.02 6.27 -24.96
N ASP A 94 -38.93 4.96 -25.22
CA ASP A 94 -38.57 4.00 -24.19
C ASP A 94 -37.07 4.07 -23.87
N TYR A 95 -36.24 4.37 -24.86
CA TYR A 95 -34.83 4.67 -24.63
C TYR A 95 -34.62 5.86 -23.69
N LEU A 96 -35.34 6.97 -23.89
CA LEU A 96 -35.23 8.11 -22.98
C LEU A 96 -35.66 7.78 -21.55
N LYS A 97 -36.70 6.95 -21.38
CA LYS A 97 -37.14 6.47 -20.05
C LYS A 97 -36.08 5.57 -19.40
N ASP A 98 -35.55 4.60 -20.14
CA ASP A 98 -34.54 3.66 -19.67
C ASP A 98 -33.23 4.38 -19.33
N TYR A 99 -32.82 5.31 -20.18
CA TYR A 99 -31.64 6.15 -19.96
C TYR A 99 -31.77 6.98 -18.69
N LYS A 100 -32.92 7.63 -18.49
CA LYS A 100 -33.19 8.36 -17.25
C LYS A 100 -33.15 7.46 -16.02
N ALA A 101 -33.74 6.26 -16.09
CA ALA A 101 -33.70 5.30 -15.00
C ALA A 101 -32.27 4.86 -14.64
N LEU A 102 -31.39 4.70 -15.64
CA LEU A 102 -29.97 4.44 -15.41
C LEU A 102 -29.28 5.62 -14.73
N LEU A 103 -29.53 6.86 -15.14
CA LEU A 103 -28.96 8.06 -14.51
C LEU A 103 -29.44 8.21 -13.06
N ASP A 104 -30.72 7.98 -12.81
CA ASP A 104 -31.30 8.00 -11.45
C ASP A 104 -30.65 6.93 -10.56
N CYS A 105 -30.33 5.75 -11.11
CA CYS A 105 -29.58 4.70 -10.42
C CYS A 105 -28.13 5.12 -10.12
N CYS A 106 -27.46 5.78 -11.07
CA CYS A 106 -26.10 6.31 -10.87
C CYS A 106 -26.05 7.35 -9.75
N GLU A 107 -27.09 8.17 -9.58
CA GLU A 107 -27.18 9.17 -8.51
C GLU A 107 -27.65 8.61 -7.15
N HIS A 108 -28.13 7.36 -7.11
CA HIS A 108 -28.65 6.75 -5.90
C HIS A 108 -27.54 6.48 -4.86
N ARG A 109 -27.62 7.14 -3.69
CA ARG A 109 -26.59 7.07 -2.63
C ARG A 109 -26.23 5.64 -2.22
N ALA A 110 -27.22 4.78 -1.98
CA ALA A 110 -26.98 3.40 -1.57
C ALA A 110 -26.28 2.57 -2.67
N VAL A 111 -26.56 2.87 -3.94
CA VAL A 111 -25.93 2.18 -5.08
C VAL A 111 -24.47 2.62 -5.22
N LYS A 112 -24.19 3.93 -5.08
CA LYS A 112 -22.81 4.46 -5.04
C LYS A 112 -21.99 3.78 -3.94
N SER A 113 -22.49 3.79 -2.70
CA SER A 113 -21.80 3.18 -1.55
C SER A 113 -21.58 1.66 -1.73
N LEU A 114 -22.59 0.94 -2.23
CA LEU A 114 -22.45 -0.48 -2.54
C LEU A 114 -21.38 -0.71 -3.61
N ALA A 115 -21.43 0.02 -4.73
CA ALA A 115 -20.49 -0.13 -5.84
C ALA A 115 -19.04 0.16 -5.41
N GLU A 116 -18.79 1.25 -4.67
CA GLU A 116 -17.47 1.57 -4.10
C GLU A 116 -16.94 0.44 -3.21
N LYS A 117 -17.80 -0.07 -2.32
CA LYS A 117 -17.46 -1.22 -1.45
C LYS A 117 -17.14 -2.47 -2.26
N ARG A 118 -17.91 -2.77 -3.31
CA ARG A 118 -17.65 -3.94 -4.18
C ARG A 118 -16.35 -3.80 -4.97
N LEU A 119 -16.11 -2.64 -5.58
CA LEU A 119 -14.89 -2.37 -6.34
C LEU A 119 -13.64 -2.42 -5.45
N SER A 120 -13.70 -1.81 -4.26
CA SER A 120 -12.60 -1.91 -3.28
C SER A 120 -12.36 -3.36 -2.83
N GLU A 121 -13.41 -4.17 -2.71
CA GLU A 121 -13.26 -5.59 -2.41
C GLU A 121 -12.58 -6.35 -3.56
N LEU A 122 -12.94 -6.08 -4.81
CA LEU A 122 -12.35 -6.70 -5.99
C LEU A 122 -10.84 -6.39 -6.13
N ASP A 123 -10.44 -5.14 -5.90
CA ASP A 123 -9.04 -4.74 -5.89
C ASP A 123 -8.24 -5.51 -4.81
N ARG A 124 -8.74 -5.56 -3.58
CA ARG A 124 -8.09 -6.28 -2.47
C ARG A 124 -8.03 -7.79 -2.73
N LYS A 125 -9.09 -8.38 -3.27
CA LYS A 125 -9.12 -9.79 -3.69
C LYS A 125 -8.02 -10.07 -4.71
N PHE A 126 -7.80 -9.17 -5.67
CA PHE A 126 -6.77 -9.35 -6.70
C PHE A 126 -5.36 -9.24 -6.12
N LYS A 127 -5.12 -8.25 -5.25
CA LYS A 127 -3.84 -8.12 -4.52
C LYS A 127 -3.54 -9.38 -3.69
N LEU A 128 -4.53 -9.88 -2.94
CA LEU A 128 -4.38 -11.11 -2.16
C LEU A 128 -4.11 -12.32 -3.06
N HIS A 129 -4.87 -12.48 -4.15
CA HIS A 129 -4.65 -13.55 -5.14
C HIS A 129 -3.22 -13.51 -5.71
N TYR A 130 -2.76 -12.32 -6.09
CA TYR A 130 -1.43 -12.09 -6.62
C TYR A 130 -0.35 -12.46 -5.61
N LEU A 131 -0.45 -11.98 -4.36
CA LEU A 131 0.51 -12.28 -3.30
C LEU A 131 0.60 -13.78 -3.01
N LEU A 132 -0.54 -14.47 -2.96
CA LEU A 132 -0.64 -15.89 -2.67
C LEU A 132 -0.11 -16.80 -3.79
N ASN A 133 -0.13 -16.36 -5.06
CA ASN A 133 0.20 -17.20 -6.23
C ASN A 133 1.37 -16.67 -7.09
N SER A 134 1.95 -15.51 -6.77
CA SER A 134 2.97 -14.82 -7.59
C SER A 134 4.17 -15.69 -7.98
N GLN A 135 4.68 -16.56 -7.11
CA GLN A 135 5.86 -17.38 -7.41
C GLN A 135 5.60 -18.47 -8.47
N LYS A 136 4.40 -19.06 -8.50
CA LYS A 136 4.04 -20.08 -9.49
C LYS A 136 3.71 -19.47 -10.86
N SER A 137 3.43 -18.17 -10.90
CA SER A 137 3.29 -17.43 -12.16
C SER A 137 4.64 -17.09 -12.80
N LYS A 138 5.76 -17.09 -12.03
CA LYS A 138 7.11 -16.79 -12.53
C LYS A 138 7.82 -18.00 -13.15
N THR A 139 7.39 -19.22 -12.85
CA THR A 139 7.99 -20.47 -13.35
C THR A 139 7.71 -20.79 -14.81
N LEU A 140 7.00 -19.92 -15.54
CA LEU A 140 6.95 -19.94 -17.01
C LEU A 140 8.26 -19.36 -17.58
N THR A 141 9.39 -19.96 -17.21
CA THR A 141 10.70 -19.70 -17.79
C THR A 141 10.92 -20.64 -18.97
N SER A 142 10.35 -20.26 -20.11
CA SER A 142 10.91 -20.59 -21.42
C SER A 142 11.03 -19.27 -22.18
N SER A 143 12.11 -19.12 -22.93
CA SER A 143 12.63 -17.92 -23.61
C SER A 143 11.72 -17.19 -24.61
N GLU A 144 10.40 -17.21 -24.44
CA GLU A 144 9.42 -16.59 -25.34
C GLU A 144 8.58 -15.55 -24.59
N ASP A 145 8.80 -14.30 -25.00
CA ASP A 145 8.39 -13.06 -24.37
C ASP A 145 6.98 -12.59 -24.81
N ILE A 146 6.47 -11.49 -24.25
CA ILE A 146 5.24 -10.80 -24.70
C ILE A 146 5.20 -10.60 -26.23
N HIS A 147 6.36 -10.57 -26.88
CA HIS A 147 6.55 -10.48 -28.32
C HIS A 147 5.96 -11.64 -29.14
N THR A 148 5.67 -12.82 -28.56
CA THR A 148 5.10 -13.97 -29.29
C THR A 148 3.57 -14.10 -29.16
N ILE A 149 2.98 -13.45 -28.16
CA ILE A 149 1.55 -13.54 -27.85
C ILE A 149 0.74 -12.74 -28.88
N ALA A 150 -0.33 -13.34 -29.40
CA ALA A 150 -1.29 -12.65 -30.26
C ALA A 150 -1.96 -11.50 -29.51
N LYS A 151 -1.95 -10.31 -30.11
CA LYS A 151 -2.52 -9.09 -29.53
C LYS A 151 -3.07 -8.20 -30.62
N VAL A 152 -4.14 -7.47 -30.31
CA VAL A 152 -4.83 -6.61 -31.27
C VAL A 152 -4.74 -5.18 -30.79
N ASP A 153 -4.34 -4.27 -31.66
CA ASP A 153 -4.57 -2.84 -31.46
C ASP A 153 -6.03 -2.53 -31.77
N THR A 154 -6.86 -2.54 -30.74
CA THR A 154 -8.31 -2.38 -30.83
C THR A 154 -8.73 -0.92 -31.06
N HIS A 155 -7.82 0.04 -30.84
CA HIS A 155 -8.10 1.47 -30.97
C HIS A 155 -6.94 2.22 -31.63
N ILE A 156 -7.00 2.37 -32.96
CA ILE A 156 -6.00 3.06 -33.78
C ILE A 156 -6.65 3.78 -34.97
N HIS A 157 -6.28 5.05 -35.19
CA HIS A 157 -6.76 5.84 -36.32
C HIS A 157 -5.89 5.66 -37.57
N ALA A 158 -6.51 5.36 -38.72
CA ALA A 158 -5.76 5.10 -39.95
C ALA A 158 -4.94 6.31 -40.42
N ALA A 159 -5.43 7.53 -40.17
CA ALA A 159 -4.73 8.77 -40.57
C ALA A 159 -3.44 9.04 -39.76
N ALA A 160 -3.24 8.34 -38.65
CA ALA A 160 -2.14 8.53 -37.71
C ALA A 160 -1.48 7.21 -37.30
N CYS A 161 -1.70 6.12 -38.04
CA CYS A 161 -1.22 4.79 -37.66
C CYS A 161 0.29 4.59 -37.86
N MET A 162 0.97 5.51 -38.56
CA MET A 162 2.42 5.57 -38.71
C MET A 162 3.04 6.52 -37.69
N THR A 163 4.33 6.37 -37.39
CA THR A 163 5.09 7.31 -36.55
C THR A 163 5.55 8.56 -37.31
N GLU A 164 5.96 9.60 -36.57
CA GLU A 164 6.55 10.83 -37.15
C GLU A 164 7.77 10.56 -38.03
N SER A 165 8.62 9.60 -37.65
CA SER A 165 9.80 9.20 -38.44
C SER A 165 9.41 8.56 -39.76
N GLN A 166 8.43 7.65 -39.74
CA GLN A 166 7.97 6.98 -40.97
C GLN A 166 7.32 7.97 -41.93
N LEU A 167 6.54 8.91 -41.42
CA LEU A 167 5.97 9.97 -42.26
C LEU A 167 7.08 10.84 -42.85
N LEU A 168 8.10 11.21 -42.06
CA LEU A 168 9.22 12.01 -42.55
C LEU A 168 9.98 11.32 -43.68
N ASP A 169 10.35 10.06 -43.46
CA ASP A 169 11.09 9.24 -44.44
C ASP A 169 10.28 9.12 -45.75
N PHE A 170 8.97 8.93 -45.64
CA PHE A 170 8.08 8.88 -46.79
C PHE A 170 8.01 10.22 -47.55
N LEU A 171 7.93 11.36 -46.83
CA LEU A 171 7.95 12.69 -47.46
C LEU A 171 9.28 12.94 -48.20
N HIS A 172 10.41 12.54 -47.63
CA HIS A 172 11.73 12.63 -48.27
C HIS A 172 11.81 11.75 -49.51
N GLU A 173 11.29 10.52 -49.45
CA GLU A 173 11.20 9.62 -50.59
C GLU A 173 10.37 10.22 -51.73
N LYS A 174 9.17 10.76 -51.44
CA LYS A 174 8.31 11.38 -52.46
C LYS A 174 8.86 12.67 -53.02
N ASN A 175 9.54 13.46 -52.19
CA ASN A 175 10.31 14.58 -52.69
C ASN A 175 11.40 14.11 -53.64
N THR A 176 12.04 12.95 -53.46
CA THR A 176 13.11 12.52 -54.38
C THR A 176 12.57 11.89 -55.66
N THR A 177 11.50 11.11 -55.55
CA THR A 177 11.01 10.21 -56.63
C THR A 177 9.83 10.76 -57.42
N SER A 178 9.05 11.68 -56.86
CA SER A 178 7.73 12.09 -57.37
C SER A 178 7.53 13.61 -57.49
N LYS A 179 8.60 14.42 -57.63
CA LYS A 179 8.49 15.91 -57.72
C LYS A 179 7.51 16.42 -58.78
N ASP A 180 7.47 15.75 -59.92
CA ASP A 180 6.67 16.13 -61.09
C ASP A 180 5.25 15.54 -61.07
N GLU A 181 4.90 14.77 -60.04
CA GLU A 181 3.57 14.15 -59.93
C GLU A 181 2.52 15.23 -59.65
N VAL A 182 1.39 15.18 -60.36
CA VAL A 182 0.33 16.19 -60.23
C VAL A 182 -0.52 15.89 -59.01
N VAL A 183 -0.56 16.83 -58.06
CA VAL A 183 -1.20 16.66 -56.74
C VAL A 183 -2.49 17.47 -56.58
N GLY A 184 -2.77 18.40 -57.50
CA GLY A 184 -4.00 19.20 -57.44
C GLY A 184 -4.12 20.23 -58.54
N TYR A 185 -5.00 21.22 -58.28
CA TYR A 185 -5.21 22.38 -59.14
C TYR A 185 -5.04 23.67 -58.35
N VAL A 186 -4.50 24.70 -58.98
CA VAL A 186 -4.52 26.07 -58.48
C VAL A 186 -5.39 26.94 -59.36
N THR A 187 -6.27 27.73 -58.73
CA THR A 187 -7.05 28.75 -59.43
C THR A 187 -6.20 30.00 -59.58
N THR A 188 -5.95 30.39 -60.83
CA THR A 188 -5.26 31.64 -61.16
C THR A 188 -6.14 32.86 -60.90
N GLU A 189 -5.58 34.07 -60.86
CA GLU A 189 -6.34 35.33 -60.67
C GLU A 189 -7.43 35.54 -61.74
N SER A 190 -7.33 34.88 -62.90
CA SER A 190 -8.34 34.89 -63.97
C SER A 190 -9.47 33.85 -63.78
N GLY A 191 -9.44 33.05 -62.71
CA GLY A 191 -10.42 32.00 -62.42
C GLY A 191 -10.15 30.66 -63.13
N GLU A 192 -9.05 30.53 -63.87
CA GLU A 192 -8.71 29.30 -64.60
C GLU A 192 -7.98 28.29 -63.69
N LYS A 193 -8.42 27.01 -63.71
CA LYS A 193 -7.84 25.91 -62.94
C LYS A 193 -6.62 25.34 -63.68
N LYS A 194 -5.42 25.55 -63.15
CA LYS A 194 -4.17 25.00 -63.69
C LYS A 194 -3.72 23.79 -62.87
N LEU A 195 -3.23 22.74 -63.53
CA LEU A 195 -2.62 21.57 -62.89
C LEU A 195 -1.38 21.99 -62.08
N GLU A 196 -1.25 21.49 -60.86
CA GLU A 196 -0.13 21.76 -59.95
C GLU A 196 0.59 20.46 -59.57
N THR A 197 1.92 20.43 -59.74
CA THR A 197 2.78 19.31 -59.30
C THR A 197 3.14 19.42 -57.83
N LEU A 198 3.61 18.33 -57.22
CA LEU A 198 4.07 18.32 -55.83
C LEU A 198 5.13 19.41 -55.57
N ASP A 199 6.14 19.52 -56.44
CA ASP A 199 7.18 20.55 -56.34
C ASP A 199 6.62 21.98 -56.48
N GLN A 200 5.67 22.20 -57.38
CA GLN A 200 5.00 23.50 -57.55
C GLN A 200 4.18 23.88 -56.31
N MET A 201 3.45 22.93 -55.74
CA MET A 201 2.68 23.11 -54.51
C MET A 201 3.61 23.46 -53.34
N CYS A 202 4.69 22.72 -53.15
CA CYS A 202 5.70 22.96 -52.12
C CYS A 202 6.31 24.37 -52.24
N LYS A 203 6.72 24.77 -53.47
CA LYS A 203 7.23 26.13 -53.73
C LYS A 203 6.21 27.22 -53.42
N ARG A 204 4.93 27.01 -53.72
CA ARG A 204 3.84 27.97 -53.43
C ARG A 204 3.58 28.12 -51.94
N LEU A 205 3.65 27.02 -51.19
CA LEU A 205 3.48 27.01 -49.74
C LEU A 205 4.73 27.49 -48.99
N GLY A 206 5.85 27.70 -49.69
CA GLY A 206 7.13 28.03 -49.07
C GLY A 206 7.72 26.87 -48.26
N VAL A 207 7.34 25.63 -48.60
CA VAL A 207 7.74 24.40 -47.90
C VAL A 207 8.81 23.68 -48.71
N ASN A 208 9.93 23.34 -48.07
CA ASN A 208 10.96 22.48 -48.65
C ASN A 208 10.92 21.10 -47.97
N LEU A 209 10.37 20.10 -48.67
CA LEU A 209 10.26 18.74 -48.14
C LEU A 209 11.63 18.08 -47.91
N GLU A 210 12.68 18.46 -48.63
CA GLU A 210 14.02 17.87 -48.46
C GLU A 210 14.68 18.30 -47.15
N GLU A 211 14.38 19.52 -46.70
CA GLU A 211 14.92 20.10 -45.46
C GLU A 211 14.01 19.85 -44.25
N PHE A 212 12.85 19.20 -44.45
CA PHE A 212 11.96 18.87 -43.35
C PHE A 212 12.69 18.04 -42.30
N THR A 213 12.59 18.51 -41.07
CA THR A 213 13.03 17.82 -39.85
C THR A 213 11.80 17.37 -39.06
N LEU A 214 12.00 16.46 -38.09
CA LEU A 214 10.93 16.02 -37.19
C LEU A 214 10.21 17.20 -36.51
N ASN A 215 10.95 18.24 -36.10
CA ASN A 215 10.36 19.43 -35.49
C ASN A 215 9.51 20.26 -36.46
N GLN A 216 9.90 20.33 -37.74
CA GLN A 216 9.18 21.10 -38.75
C GLN A 216 7.90 20.39 -39.23
N LEU A 217 7.75 19.07 -39.01
CA LEU A 217 6.49 18.38 -39.28
C LEU A 217 5.33 18.94 -38.46
N GLY A 218 5.58 19.37 -37.21
CA GLY A 218 4.56 19.96 -36.34
C GLY A 218 3.43 19.01 -35.94
N VAL A 219 3.59 17.70 -36.17
CA VAL A 219 2.55 16.68 -35.93
C VAL A 219 2.54 16.11 -34.51
N ARG A 220 3.59 16.42 -33.74
CA ARG A 220 3.81 15.86 -32.41
C ARG A 220 3.01 16.60 -31.34
N ALA A 221 2.39 15.85 -30.45
CA ALA A 221 1.75 16.42 -29.26
C ALA A 221 2.82 16.90 -28.26
N GLY A 222 2.71 18.17 -27.84
CA GLY A 222 3.55 18.78 -26.81
C GLY A 222 2.80 18.97 -25.48
N THR A 223 3.50 19.46 -24.45
CA THR A 223 2.90 19.80 -23.14
C THR A 223 1.74 20.79 -23.26
N ASP A 224 1.75 21.61 -24.31
CA ASP A 224 0.78 22.66 -24.56
C ASP A 224 -0.60 22.13 -25.02
N PHE A 225 -0.70 20.83 -25.32
CA PHE A 225 -1.92 20.16 -25.80
C PHE A 225 -2.86 19.77 -24.66
N PHE A 226 -2.39 19.84 -23.40
CA PHE A 226 -3.16 19.47 -22.23
C PHE A 226 -4.46 20.30 -22.14
N ASN A 227 -5.63 19.63 -22.20
CA ASN A 227 -6.96 20.24 -22.30
C ASN A 227 -7.21 21.14 -23.54
N ARG A 228 -6.42 20.99 -24.62
CA ARG A 228 -6.51 21.80 -25.85
C ARG A 228 -6.72 20.94 -27.08
N PHE A 229 -7.92 20.37 -27.19
CA PHE A 229 -8.32 19.49 -28.29
C PHE A 229 -8.30 20.20 -29.67
N ASP A 230 -8.40 21.53 -29.68
CA ASP A 230 -8.22 22.36 -30.88
C ASP A 230 -6.79 22.31 -31.43
N LEU A 231 -5.79 22.26 -30.55
CA LEU A 231 -4.38 22.09 -30.93
C LEU A 231 -4.10 20.67 -31.43
N PHE A 232 -4.73 19.66 -30.82
CA PHE A 232 -4.69 18.28 -31.29
C PHE A 232 -5.29 18.10 -32.69
N ASN A 233 -6.45 18.69 -32.97
CA ASN A 233 -7.01 18.64 -34.33
C ASN A 233 -6.14 19.37 -35.36
N ALA A 234 -5.45 20.44 -34.93
CA ALA A 234 -4.54 21.21 -35.75
C ALA A 234 -3.19 20.52 -35.99
N SER A 235 -2.73 19.62 -35.11
CA SER A 235 -1.44 18.92 -35.25
C SER A 235 -1.41 17.94 -36.43
N TYR A 236 -2.57 17.48 -36.90
CA TYR A 236 -2.64 16.71 -38.14
C TYR A 236 -2.18 17.49 -39.39
N LYS A 237 -1.95 18.81 -39.29
CA LYS A 237 -1.41 19.62 -40.38
C LYS A 237 0.09 19.38 -40.53
N ILE A 238 0.48 18.80 -41.65
CA ILE A 238 1.89 18.55 -41.96
C ILE A 238 2.56 19.90 -42.23
N GLY A 239 3.53 20.26 -41.39
CA GLY A 239 4.24 21.54 -41.47
C GLY A 239 3.35 22.76 -41.26
N GLY A 240 2.20 22.59 -40.59
CA GLY A 240 1.19 23.64 -40.43
C GLY A 240 0.27 23.84 -41.65
N GLU A 241 0.43 23.05 -42.72
CA GLU A 241 -0.32 23.20 -43.97
C GLU A 241 -1.41 22.13 -44.15
N ASP A 242 -2.67 22.57 -44.30
CA ASP A 242 -3.83 21.69 -44.51
C ASP A 242 -3.78 20.95 -45.86
N LEU A 243 -3.22 21.58 -46.89
CA LEU A 243 -3.11 20.98 -48.23
C LEU A 243 -2.20 19.75 -48.23
N LEU A 244 -1.10 19.78 -47.47
CA LEU A 244 -0.21 18.62 -47.33
C LEU A 244 -0.93 17.47 -46.62
N ARG A 245 -1.70 17.76 -45.56
CA ARG A 245 -2.55 16.75 -44.91
C ARG A 245 -3.53 16.11 -45.89
N THR A 246 -4.18 16.90 -46.75
CA THR A 246 -5.12 16.37 -47.75
C THR A 246 -4.43 15.48 -48.78
N VAL A 247 -3.24 15.84 -49.24
CA VAL A 247 -2.50 15.05 -50.24
C VAL A 247 -1.97 13.74 -49.66
N PHE A 248 -1.43 13.76 -48.44
CA PHE A 248 -0.74 12.60 -47.86
C PHE A 248 -1.61 11.71 -46.96
N LEU A 249 -2.64 12.24 -46.29
CA LEU A 249 -3.36 11.54 -45.21
C LEU A 249 -4.88 11.42 -45.42
N LYS A 250 -5.40 11.69 -46.64
CA LYS A 250 -6.84 11.54 -46.96
C LYS A 250 -7.05 10.54 -48.10
N CYS A 251 -8.09 9.71 -47.97
CA CYS A 251 -8.54 8.78 -49.02
C CYS A 251 -9.10 9.51 -50.25
N GLU A 252 -9.82 10.62 -50.03
CA GLU A 252 -10.37 11.47 -51.09
C GLU A 252 -9.51 12.72 -51.30
N ASN A 253 -8.77 12.73 -52.41
CA ASN A 253 -8.04 13.90 -52.90
C ASN A 253 -7.88 13.80 -54.42
N TYR A 254 -7.19 14.76 -55.04
CA TYR A 254 -6.99 14.78 -56.49
C TYR A 254 -6.33 13.49 -57.04
N MET A 255 -5.41 12.90 -56.28
CA MET A 255 -4.72 11.66 -56.64
C MET A 255 -5.53 10.39 -56.33
N GLY A 256 -6.76 10.55 -55.83
CA GLY A 256 -7.57 9.44 -55.33
C GLY A 256 -6.91 8.71 -54.16
N GLY A 257 -6.20 9.42 -53.28
CA GLY A 257 -5.65 8.87 -52.04
C GLY A 257 -4.42 7.96 -52.21
N LYS A 258 -3.72 8.03 -53.34
CA LYS A 258 -2.53 7.21 -53.64
C LYS A 258 -1.48 7.20 -52.52
N TYR A 259 -0.99 8.37 -52.11
CA TYR A 259 0.05 8.46 -51.08
C TYR A 259 -0.40 7.93 -49.72
N PHE A 260 -1.66 8.15 -49.35
CA PHE A 260 -2.19 7.59 -48.12
C PHE A 260 -2.24 6.06 -48.17
N SER A 261 -2.61 5.48 -49.32
CA SER A 261 -2.60 4.02 -49.49
C SER A 261 -1.19 3.41 -49.39
N GLU A 262 -0.18 4.09 -49.94
CA GLU A 262 1.22 3.65 -49.85
C GLU A 262 1.73 3.68 -48.40
N LEU A 263 1.35 4.70 -47.62
CA LEU A 263 1.64 4.78 -46.19
C LEU A 263 0.99 3.63 -45.39
N ILE A 264 -0.26 3.27 -45.70
CA ILE A 264 -0.92 2.13 -45.07
C ILE A 264 -0.21 0.82 -45.42
N HIS A 265 0.24 0.65 -46.68
CA HIS A 265 1.04 -0.51 -47.08
C HIS A 265 2.35 -0.61 -46.29
N LEU A 266 3.04 0.50 -46.02
CA LEU A 266 4.22 0.49 -45.15
C LEU A 266 3.91 -0.02 -43.74
N VAL A 267 2.74 0.31 -43.19
CA VAL A 267 2.27 -0.19 -41.90
C VAL A 267 1.93 -1.69 -41.99
N PHE A 268 1.27 -2.13 -43.06
CA PHE A 268 0.97 -3.56 -43.28
C PHE A 268 2.24 -4.40 -43.46
N ASP A 269 3.24 -3.89 -44.16
CA ASP A 269 4.51 -4.57 -44.36
C ASP A 269 5.23 -4.86 -43.04
N GLN A 270 5.06 -4.00 -42.04
CA GLN A 270 5.58 -4.19 -40.68
C GLN A 270 4.84 -5.25 -39.87
N LEU A 271 3.58 -5.56 -40.23
CA LEU A 271 2.81 -6.61 -39.56
C LEU A 271 3.30 -8.01 -39.94
N ASN A 272 3.89 -8.16 -41.13
CA ASN A 272 4.37 -9.44 -41.63
C ASN A 272 5.37 -10.08 -40.65
N ASN A 273 5.08 -11.30 -40.21
CA ASN A 273 5.85 -12.07 -39.21
C ASN A 273 5.74 -11.56 -37.75
N THR A 274 4.79 -10.69 -37.44
CA THR A 274 4.47 -10.30 -36.06
C THR A 274 3.13 -10.90 -35.61
N PRO A 275 2.93 -11.16 -34.31
CA PRO A 275 1.64 -11.61 -33.78
C PRO A 275 0.65 -10.45 -33.52
N VAL A 276 1.00 -9.23 -33.94
CA VAL A 276 0.16 -8.03 -33.81
C VAL A 276 -0.89 -8.02 -34.92
N ARG A 277 -2.09 -7.56 -34.57
CA ARG A 277 -3.19 -7.30 -35.50
C ARG A 277 -3.76 -5.91 -35.24
N LEU A 278 -4.44 -5.33 -36.22
CA LEU A 278 -4.93 -3.95 -36.14
C LEU A 278 -6.43 -3.88 -36.43
N GLU A 279 -7.09 -2.89 -35.82
CA GLU A 279 -8.42 -2.43 -36.18
C GLU A 279 -8.38 -0.95 -36.58
N LEU A 280 -7.87 -0.67 -37.78
CA LEU A 280 -7.68 0.69 -38.29
C LEU A 280 -9.02 1.39 -38.52
N ARG A 281 -9.10 2.67 -38.15
CA ARG A 281 -10.32 3.49 -38.30
C ARG A 281 -10.31 4.38 -39.54
N LEU A 282 -11.34 4.26 -40.36
CA LEU A 282 -11.60 5.11 -41.53
C LEU A 282 -12.86 5.96 -41.32
N SER A 283 -12.83 7.20 -41.79
CA SER A 283 -13.93 8.15 -41.57
C SER A 283 -14.98 8.13 -42.67
N ILE A 284 -16.26 8.09 -42.26
CA ILE A 284 -17.41 8.50 -43.07
C ILE A 284 -18.07 9.68 -42.36
N TYR A 285 -18.30 10.78 -43.08
CA TYR A 285 -18.75 12.06 -42.51
C TYR A 285 -20.26 12.29 -42.63
N GLY A 286 -20.98 11.49 -43.43
CA GLY A 286 -22.43 11.62 -43.60
C GLY A 286 -22.86 12.86 -44.39
N ARG A 287 -22.00 13.39 -45.26
CA ARG A 287 -22.28 14.54 -46.14
C ARG A 287 -22.98 14.13 -47.43
N SER A 288 -22.61 12.98 -47.99
CA SER A 288 -23.24 12.37 -49.17
C SER A 288 -23.42 10.86 -48.99
N MET A 289 -24.36 10.27 -49.74
CA MET A 289 -24.52 8.81 -49.83
C MET A 289 -23.35 8.14 -50.57
N ASP A 290 -22.67 8.88 -51.46
CA ASP A 290 -21.58 8.35 -52.30
C ASP A 290 -20.29 8.04 -51.52
N GLU A 291 -20.17 8.53 -50.28
CA GLU A 291 -18.95 8.36 -49.46
C GLU A 291 -18.59 6.89 -49.25
N TRP A 292 -19.59 6.01 -49.12
CA TRP A 292 -19.35 4.57 -48.96
C TRP A 292 -18.79 3.92 -50.22
N GLU A 293 -19.32 4.27 -51.38
CA GLU A 293 -18.82 3.77 -52.66
C GLU A 293 -17.42 4.30 -52.93
N ASN A 294 -17.18 5.60 -52.74
CA ASN A 294 -15.86 6.21 -52.90
C ASN A 294 -14.81 5.54 -52.00
N LEU A 295 -15.16 5.28 -50.73
CA LEU A 295 -14.25 4.63 -49.79
C LEU A 295 -13.99 3.17 -50.19
N ALA A 296 -15.02 2.42 -50.57
CA ALA A 296 -14.87 1.04 -51.02
C ALA A 296 -14.05 0.93 -52.31
N GLU A 297 -14.27 1.85 -53.26
CA GLU A 297 -13.47 1.97 -54.48
C GLU A 297 -12.02 2.31 -54.18
N TRP A 298 -11.75 3.21 -53.23
CA TRP A 298 -10.39 3.50 -52.79
C TRP A 298 -9.69 2.26 -52.24
N VAL A 299 -10.39 1.47 -51.41
CA VAL A 299 -9.84 0.23 -50.83
C VAL A 299 -9.52 -0.80 -51.92
N ASP A 300 -10.44 -1.04 -52.85
CA ASP A 300 -10.25 -2.04 -53.90
C ASP A 300 -9.21 -1.59 -54.94
N LYS A 301 -9.23 -0.32 -55.35
CA LYS A 301 -8.30 0.26 -56.33
C LYS A 301 -6.84 0.20 -55.89
N TRP A 302 -6.57 0.49 -54.62
CA TRP A 302 -5.21 0.50 -54.07
C TRP A 302 -4.84 -0.77 -53.30
N HIS A 303 -5.73 -1.75 -53.28
CA HIS A 303 -5.55 -3.05 -52.61
C HIS A 303 -5.16 -2.93 -51.13
N VAL A 304 -5.71 -1.94 -50.41
CA VAL A 304 -5.43 -1.72 -48.97
C VAL A 304 -6.27 -2.63 -48.08
N SER A 305 -6.10 -3.93 -48.25
CA SER A 305 -6.70 -4.98 -47.41
C SER A 305 -5.61 -5.94 -46.94
N HIS A 306 -5.63 -6.31 -45.66
CA HIS A 306 -4.61 -7.17 -45.06
C HIS A 306 -5.23 -8.21 -44.10
N PRO A 307 -4.79 -9.48 -44.08
CA PRO A 307 -5.36 -10.52 -43.22
C PRO A 307 -5.29 -10.20 -41.72
N GLN A 308 -4.26 -9.48 -41.29
CA GLN A 308 -4.07 -9.05 -39.90
C GLN A 308 -4.76 -7.72 -39.57
N ASN A 309 -5.54 -7.14 -40.49
CA ASN A 309 -6.28 -5.90 -40.28
C ASN A 309 -7.79 -6.12 -40.43
N ARG A 310 -8.56 -5.38 -39.62
CA ARG A 310 -9.99 -5.13 -39.84
C ARG A 310 -10.25 -3.63 -39.84
N TRP A 311 -11.31 -3.22 -40.52
CA TRP A 311 -11.68 -1.81 -40.61
C TRP A 311 -12.77 -1.46 -39.61
N MET A 312 -12.56 -0.39 -38.85
CA MET A 312 -13.58 0.27 -38.05
C MET A 312 -14.01 1.55 -38.76
N ILE A 313 -15.31 1.80 -38.84
CA ILE A 313 -15.82 3.01 -39.50
C ILE A 313 -16.16 4.04 -38.44
N GLN A 314 -15.34 5.09 -38.38
CA GLN A 314 -15.59 6.20 -37.49
C GLN A 314 -16.47 7.26 -38.15
N PHE A 315 -17.49 7.72 -37.43
CA PHE A 315 -18.33 8.83 -37.86
C PHE A 315 -18.15 10.01 -36.90
N PRO A 316 -17.59 11.13 -37.37
CA PRO A 316 -17.47 12.33 -36.54
C PRO A 316 -18.85 12.92 -36.23
N ARG A 317 -19.08 13.36 -34.99
CA ARG A 317 -20.34 13.99 -34.54
C ARG A 317 -20.51 15.42 -35.05
N ILE A 318 -20.44 15.62 -36.37
CA ILE A 318 -20.34 16.94 -37.00
C ILE A 318 -21.61 17.35 -37.77
N PHE A 319 -22.80 16.97 -37.28
CA PHE A 319 -24.07 17.28 -37.97
C PHE A 319 -24.21 18.77 -38.27
N HIS A 320 -23.86 19.62 -37.30
CA HIS A 320 -23.89 21.07 -37.45
C HIS A 320 -23.04 21.58 -38.63
N VAL A 321 -21.91 20.92 -38.93
CA VAL A 321 -21.05 21.21 -40.08
C VAL A 321 -21.69 20.71 -41.38
N CYS A 322 -22.19 19.47 -41.39
CA CYS A 322 -22.81 18.86 -42.58
C CYS A 322 -24.09 19.58 -43.01
N ARG A 323 -24.88 20.05 -42.04
CA ARG A 323 -26.03 20.93 -42.28
C ARG A 323 -25.60 22.24 -42.94
N GLY A 324 -24.53 22.87 -42.44
CA GLY A 324 -24.05 24.15 -42.95
C GLY A 324 -25.16 25.21 -43.01
N LYS A 325 -25.30 25.88 -44.17
CA LYS A 325 -26.41 26.83 -44.44
C LYS A 325 -27.67 26.19 -45.04
N LYS A 326 -27.75 24.86 -45.17
CA LYS A 326 -28.87 24.17 -45.80
C LYS A 326 -30.01 24.01 -44.78
N GLU A 327 -31.02 24.89 -44.84
CA GLU A 327 -32.14 24.89 -43.88
C GLU A 327 -32.97 23.60 -43.89
N ASN A 328 -33.05 22.89 -45.01
CA ASN A 328 -33.86 21.67 -45.17
C ASN A 328 -33.12 20.36 -44.81
N PHE A 329 -31.87 20.42 -44.34
CA PHE A 329 -31.10 19.22 -43.97
C PHE A 329 -31.38 18.85 -42.51
N THR A 330 -32.06 17.72 -42.28
CA THR A 330 -32.42 17.21 -40.96
C THR A 330 -31.45 16.14 -40.48
N PHE A 331 -31.51 15.78 -39.20
CA PHE A 331 -30.72 14.66 -38.68
C PHE A 331 -31.08 13.32 -39.33
N GLU A 332 -32.34 13.13 -39.75
CA GLU A 332 -32.73 11.96 -40.54
C GLU A 332 -31.96 11.89 -41.87
N ASN A 333 -31.75 13.01 -42.57
CA ASN A 333 -30.93 13.02 -43.80
C ASN A 333 -29.47 12.64 -43.54
N TYR A 334 -28.94 13.05 -42.39
CA TYR A 334 -27.59 12.65 -41.96
C TYR A 334 -27.51 11.15 -41.70
N ILE A 335 -28.49 10.57 -41.00
CA ILE A 335 -28.59 9.12 -40.75
C ILE A 335 -28.79 8.34 -42.06
N ASP A 336 -29.60 8.86 -42.99
CA ASP A 336 -29.78 8.29 -44.32
C ASP A 336 -28.45 8.16 -45.07
N ASN A 337 -27.64 9.23 -45.09
CA ASN A 337 -26.31 9.20 -45.72
C ASN A 337 -25.38 8.15 -45.09
N LEU A 338 -25.50 7.92 -43.77
CA LEU A 338 -24.66 6.96 -43.05
C LEU A 338 -25.08 5.51 -43.29
N PHE A 339 -26.38 5.18 -43.23
CA PHE A 339 -26.83 3.79 -43.16
C PHE A 339 -27.53 3.29 -44.42
N LYS A 340 -28.18 4.15 -45.20
CA LYS A 340 -28.93 3.71 -46.39
C LYS A 340 -28.07 2.94 -47.40
N PRO A 341 -26.83 3.36 -47.74
CA PRO A 341 -25.99 2.61 -48.66
C PRO A 341 -25.69 1.18 -48.16
N LEU A 342 -25.58 0.98 -46.84
CA LEU A 342 -25.34 -0.32 -46.24
C LEU A 342 -26.56 -1.24 -46.34
N PHE A 343 -27.76 -0.70 -46.16
CA PHE A 343 -29.01 -1.42 -46.35
C PHE A 343 -29.20 -1.81 -47.82
N GLU A 344 -28.90 -0.92 -48.76
CA GLU A 344 -28.98 -1.18 -50.20
C GLU A 344 -27.95 -2.23 -50.67
N ALA A 345 -26.70 -2.12 -50.20
CA ALA A 345 -25.64 -3.08 -50.47
C ALA A 345 -25.91 -4.45 -49.83
N THR A 346 -26.51 -4.47 -48.64
CA THR A 346 -27.00 -5.70 -48.04
C THR A 346 -28.08 -6.29 -48.93
N LYS A 347 -29.12 -5.52 -49.31
CA LYS A 347 -30.23 -5.98 -50.15
C LYS A 347 -29.79 -6.56 -51.49
N ASN A 348 -28.92 -5.86 -52.22
CA ASN A 348 -28.46 -6.31 -53.53
C ASN A 348 -26.93 -6.24 -53.65
N PRO A 349 -26.21 -7.29 -53.19
CA PRO A 349 -24.75 -7.33 -53.25
C PRO A 349 -24.19 -7.27 -54.67
N GLU A 350 -24.93 -7.81 -55.65
CA GLU A 350 -24.51 -7.79 -57.06
C GLU A 350 -24.51 -6.39 -57.67
N LYS A 351 -25.36 -5.49 -57.16
CA LYS A 351 -25.38 -4.09 -57.60
C LYS A 351 -24.20 -3.29 -57.02
N TYR A 352 -23.75 -3.65 -55.80
CA TYR A 352 -22.70 -2.95 -55.08
C TYR A 352 -21.52 -3.89 -54.74
N PRO A 353 -20.90 -4.56 -55.73
CA PRO A 353 -19.97 -5.67 -55.47
C PRO A 353 -18.71 -5.24 -54.70
N VAL A 354 -18.18 -4.06 -55.01
CA VAL A 354 -16.99 -3.49 -54.34
C VAL A 354 -17.30 -3.14 -52.89
N LEU A 355 -18.43 -2.47 -52.65
CA LEU A 355 -18.88 -2.12 -51.30
C LEU A 355 -19.19 -3.37 -50.47
N SER A 356 -19.90 -4.36 -51.03
CA SER A 356 -20.19 -5.61 -50.34
C SER A 356 -18.91 -6.34 -49.90
N LYS A 357 -17.89 -6.43 -50.78
CA LYS A 357 -16.57 -6.99 -50.45
C LYS A 357 -15.85 -6.19 -49.37
N PHE A 358 -15.89 -4.86 -49.44
CA PHE A 358 -15.29 -4.01 -48.40
C PHE A 358 -15.95 -4.26 -47.03
N LEU A 359 -17.28 -4.36 -46.99
CA LEU A 359 -18.03 -4.60 -45.76
C LEU A 359 -17.69 -5.92 -45.06
N GLU A 360 -17.22 -6.94 -45.77
CA GLU A 360 -16.73 -8.19 -45.17
C GLU A 360 -15.50 -7.97 -44.28
N SER A 361 -14.69 -6.95 -44.58
CA SER A 361 -13.50 -6.57 -43.81
C SER A 361 -13.77 -5.53 -42.71
N VAL A 362 -15.01 -5.00 -42.64
CA VAL A 362 -15.44 -4.03 -41.64
C VAL A 362 -15.95 -4.76 -40.40
N SER A 363 -15.37 -4.45 -39.24
CA SER A 363 -15.74 -5.02 -37.94
C SER A 363 -16.84 -4.23 -37.22
N GLY A 364 -16.96 -2.92 -37.46
CA GLY A 364 -17.86 -2.10 -36.66
C GLY A 364 -17.77 -0.60 -36.89
N PHE A 365 -18.43 0.12 -36.00
CA PHE A 365 -18.61 1.57 -36.02
C PHE A 365 -18.09 2.23 -34.74
N ASP A 366 -17.59 3.46 -34.90
CA ASP A 366 -17.05 4.30 -33.83
C ASP A 366 -17.58 5.74 -33.94
N SER A 367 -17.99 6.33 -32.81
CA SER A 367 -18.45 7.72 -32.73
C SER A 367 -17.28 8.57 -32.24
N VAL A 368 -16.84 9.54 -33.03
CA VAL A 368 -15.68 10.40 -32.72
C VAL A 368 -16.08 11.88 -32.74
N ASP A 369 -15.19 12.76 -32.24
CA ASP A 369 -15.22 14.25 -32.16
C ASP A 369 -14.92 14.72 -30.72
N ASP A 370 -14.79 16.02 -30.50
CA ASP A 370 -14.49 16.62 -29.19
C ASP A 370 -15.59 16.32 -28.15
N GLU A 371 -15.31 15.40 -27.21
CA GLU A 371 -16.20 15.04 -26.10
C GLU A 371 -16.35 16.17 -25.06
N SER A 372 -15.46 17.16 -25.04
CA SER A 372 -15.48 18.26 -24.05
C SER A 372 -16.51 19.33 -24.35
N ALA A 373 -17.11 19.30 -25.55
CA ALA A 373 -18.13 20.25 -25.97
C ALA A 373 -19.34 20.25 -25.02
N LEU A 374 -19.83 21.44 -24.69
CA LEU A 374 -21.02 21.60 -23.84
C LEU A 374 -22.27 21.14 -24.58
N GLU A 375 -22.98 20.17 -23.99
CA GLU A 375 -24.19 19.60 -24.56
C GLU A 375 -25.28 19.35 -23.51
N GLN A 376 -26.51 19.17 -23.98
CA GLN A 376 -27.63 18.82 -23.11
C GLN A 376 -27.53 17.36 -22.67
N THR A 377 -27.56 17.12 -21.35
CA THR A 377 -27.35 15.78 -20.78
C THR A 377 -28.64 14.96 -20.63
N VAL A 378 -29.80 15.61 -20.51
CA VAL A 378 -31.13 14.97 -20.41
C VAL A 378 -32.18 15.88 -21.06
N GLY A 379 -33.11 15.31 -21.82
CA GLY A 379 -34.27 16.06 -22.34
C GLY A 379 -35.17 15.26 -23.27
N ASN A 380 -36.45 15.66 -23.34
CA ASN A 380 -37.36 15.19 -24.38
C ASN A 380 -37.05 15.92 -25.68
N LEU A 381 -36.09 15.39 -26.43
CA LEU A 381 -35.68 15.94 -27.72
C LEU A 381 -36.60 15.43 -28.83
N PRO A 382 -36.80 16.21 -29.91
CA PRO A 382 -37.60 15.79 -31.05
C PRO A 382 -36.94 14.60 -31.78
N SER A 383 -37.74 13.85 -32.54
CA SER A 383 -37.27 12.78 -33.42
C SER A 383 -36.40 13.31 -34.57
N ALA A 384 -35.62 12.42 -35.20
CA ALA A 384 -34.58 12.78 -36.17
C ALA A 384 -35.09 13.59 -37.36
N GLU A 385 -36.31 13.34 -37.82
CA GLU A 385 -36.96 14.06 -38.92
C GLU A 385 -37.32 15.50 -38.56
N LEU A 386 -37.46 15.78 -37.26
CA LEU A 386 -37.80 17.09 -36.72
C LEU A 386 -36.56 17.86 -36.23
N TRP A 387 -35.40 17.20 -36.10
CA TRP A 387 -34.15 17.88 -35.71
C TRP A 387 -33.53 18.59 -36.91
N ASN A 388 -33.88 19.87 -37.07
CA ASN A 388 -33.36 20.77 -38.11
C ASN A 388 -32.61 21.98 -37.54
N LYS A 389 -32.27 21.96 -36.25
CA LYS A 389 -31.57 23.05 -35.55
C LYS A 389 -30.13 23.20 -36.06
N SER A 390 -29.55 24.40 -35.93
CA SER A 390 -28.12 24.63 -36.20
C SER A 390 -27.19 24.05 -35.14
N GLU A 391 -27.71 23.82 -33.94
CA GLU A 391 -26.99 23.20 -32.84
C GLU A 391 -26.78 21.71 -33.10
N ASN A 392 -25.64 21.21 -32.62
CA ASN A 392 -25.31 19.79 -32.70
C ASN A 392 -26.22 18.98 -31.74
N PRO A 393 -26.74 17.81 -32.15
CA PRO A 393 -27.43 16.91 -31.23
C PRO A 393 -26.48 16.42 -30.12
N PRO A 394 -26.98 16.13 -28.91
CA PRO A 394 -26.15 15.63 -27.82
C PRO A 394 -25.72 14.18 -28.05
N TYR A 395 -24.67 13.76 -27.35
CA TYR A 395 -24.04 12.44 -27.50
C TYR A 395 -25.03 11.27 -27.38
N PHE A 396 -25.91 11.26 -26.38
CA PHE A 396 -26.89 10.17 -26.19
C PHE A 396 -27.85 10.02 -27.38
N TYR A 397 -28.12 11.12 -28.11
CA TYR A 397 -28.97 11.13 -29.30
C TYR A 397 -28.28 10.42 -30.46
N TYR A 398 -27.00 10.74 -30.72
CA TYR A 398 -26.17 10.03 -31.68
C TYR A 398 -26.07 8.55 -31.34
N MET A 399 -25.86 8.21 -30.07
CA MET A 399 -25.72 6.82 -29.64
C MET A 399 -26.99 6.01 -29.89
N TYR A 400 -28.18 6.56 -29.61
CA TYR A 400 -29.43 5.87 -29.87
C TYR A 400 -29.65 5.59 -31.35
N TYR A 401 -29.57 6.63 -32.21
CA TYR A 401 -29.87 6.49 -33.63
C TYR A 401 -28.84 5.62 -34.35
N THR A 402 -27.58 5.66 -33.92
CA THR A 402 -26.55 4.74 -34.43
C THR A 402 -26.87 3.31 -34.03
N TYR A 403 -27.16 3.06 -32.74
CA TYR A 403 -27.52 1.74 -32.24
C TYR A 403 -28.75 1.15 -32.92
N ALA A 404 -29.84 1.92 -33.01
CA ALA A 404 -31.10 1.42 -33.54
C ALA A 404 -30.94 0.96 -34.99
N ASN A 405 -30.18 1.72 -35.79
CA ASN A 405 -29.93 1.38 -37.19
C ASN A 405 -28.94 0.23 -37.35
N ILE A 406 -27.88 0.15 -36.53
CA ILE A 406 -26.98 -1.02 -36.50
C ILE A 406 -27.75 -2.28 -36.08
N ALA A 407 -28.64 -2.19 -35.10
CA ALA A 407 -29.40 -3.35 -34.62
C ALA A 407 -30.30 -3.94 -35.71
N VAL A 408 -31.01 -3.10 -36.47
CA VAL A 408 -31.81 -3.54 -37.62
C VAL A 408 -30.92 -4.07 -38.73
N LEU A 409 -29.82 -3.38 -39.04
CA LEU A 409 -28.89 -3.79 -40.08
C LEU A 409 -28.26 -5.16 -39.77
N ASN A 410 -27.77 -5.36 -38.54
CA ASN A 410 -27.21 -6.63 -38.08
C ASN A 410 -28.25 -7.74 -38.10
N SER A 411 -29.49 -7.46 -37.66
CA SER A 411 -30.58 -8.43 -37.74
C SER A 411 -30.85 -8.86 -39.19
N TYR A 412 -30.87 -7.90 -40.12
CA TYR A 412 -31.05 -8.16 -41.55
C TYR A 412 -29.89 -8.94 -42.17
N ARG A 413 -28.65 -8.53 -41.88
CA ARG A 413 -27.42 -9.18 -42.35
C ARG A 413 -27.31 -10.62 -41.82
N THR A 414 -27.62 -10.84 -40.54
CA THR A 414 -27.62 -12.18 -39.92
C THR A 414 -28.62 -13.11 -40.58
N THR A 415 -29.85 -12.65 -40.86
CA THR A 415 -30.86 -13.44 -41.57
C THR A 415 -30.41 -13.84 -42.98
N ARG A 416 -29.44 -13.13 -43.55
CA ARG A 416 -28.85 -13.40 -44.85
C ARG A 416 -27.49 -14.11 -44.81
N GLY A 417 -27.01 -14.49 -43.62
CA GLY A 417 -25.70 -15.12 -43.46
C GLY A 417 -24.53 -14.20 -43.78
N MET A 418 -24.70 -12.88 -43.58
CA MET A 418 -23.63 -11.89 -43.73
C MET A 418 -22.96 -11.54 -42.40
N ASN A 419 -21.72 -11.05 -42.43
CA ASN A 419 -21.06 -10.48 -41.25
C ASN A 419 -21.85 -9.30 -40.66
N THR A 420 -21.77 -9.13 -39.35
CA THR A 420 -22.40 -8.04 -38.59
C THR A 420 -21.39 -6.96 -38.23
N PHE A 421 -21.83 -5.93 -37.52
CA PHE A 421 -21.02 -4.78 -37.12
C PHE A 421 -21.19 -4.46 -35.63
N ASP A 422 -20.07 -4.30 -34.94
CA ASP A 422 -20.05 -3.88 -33.54
C ASP A 422 -20.14 -2.36 -33.40
N LEU A 423 -20.75 -1.86 -32.32
CA LEU A 423 -20.69 -0.44 -31.95
C LEU A 423 -19.69 -0.26 -30.79
N ARG A 424 -18.58 0.44 -31.07
CA ARG A 424 -17.48 0.72 -30.13
C ARG A 424 -17.06 2.20 -30.19
N PRO A 425 -17.85 3.11 -29.59
CA PRO A 425 -17.62 4.55 -29.67
C PRO A 425 -16.45 5.00 -28.79
N HIS A 426 -15.83 6.13 -29.13
CA HIS A 426 -15.11 6.95 -28.16
C HIS A 426 -16.09 7.43 -27.11
N CYS A 427 -15.79 7.13 -25.85
CA CYS A 427 -16.70 7.45 -24.78
C CYS A 427 -15.98 7.60 -23.44
N GLY A 428 -16.15 8.76 -22.81
CA GLY A 428 -15.63 9.01 -21.48
C GLY A 428 -14.11 9.14 -21.48
N GLU A 429 -13.55 9.64 -22.58
CA GLU A 429 -12.20 10.19 -22.61
C GLU A 429 -12.18 11.55 -21.92
N SER A 430 -13.13 12.40 -22.31
CA SER A 430 -13.39 13.68 -21.65
C SER A 430 -14.90 13.86 -21.42
N GLY A 431 -15.40 15.09 -21.43
CA GLY A 431 -16.84 15.33 -21.38
C GLY A 431 -17.58 14.88 -20.11
N HIS A 432 -18.91 14.77 -20.27
CA HIS A 432 -19.82 14.43 -19.18
C HIS A 432 -19.86 12.91 -18.95
N VAL A 433 -19.90 12.48 -17.69
CA VAL A 433 -19.97 11.04 -17.31
C VAL A 433 -21.20 10.30 -17.87
N HIS A 434 -22.20 11.06 -18.32
CA HIS A 434 -23.44 10.53 -18.90
C HIS A 434 -23.26 9.95 -20.31
N HIS A 435 -22.15 10.26 -20.98
CA HIS A 435 -21.77 9.59 -22.23
C HIS A 435 -21.64 8.09 -22.00
N LEU A 436 -20.93 7.71 -20.94
CA LEU A 436 -20.74 6.32 -20.52
C LEU A 436 -22.06 5.63 -20.19
N ALA A 437 -23.02 6.34 -19.58
CA ALA A 437 -24.35 5.79 -19.34
C ALA A 437 -25.10 5.47 -20.65
N SER A 438 -24.99 6.33 -21.66
CA SER A 438 -25.64 6.09 -22.96
C SER A 438 -24.99 4.92 -23.71
N ALA A 439 -23.66 4.85 -23.71
CA ALA A 439 -22.90 3.75 -24.29
C ALA A 439 -23.11 2.43 -23.53
N TYR A 440 -23.30 2.47 -22.21
CA TYR A 440 -23.62 1.29 -21.41
C TYR A 440 -24.92 0.62 -21.85
N LEU A 441 -25.91 1.36 -22.35
CA LEU A 441 -27.13 0.74 -22.89
C LEU A 441 -26.89 0.22 -24.31
N THR A 442 -26.19 0.97 -25.15
CA THR A 442 -26.24 0.75 -26.60
C THR A 442 -25.01 0.06 -27.20
N ALA A 443 -23.84 0.16 -26.59
CA ALA A 443 -22.57 -0.28 -27.17
C ALA A 443 -22.11 -1.65 -26.66
N ARG A 444 -21.32 -2.34 -27.49
CA ARG A 444 -20.66 -3.62 -27.17
C ARG A 444 -19.34 -3.41 -26.43
N GLY A 445 -18.60 -2.36 -26.80
CA GLY A 445 -17.36 -1.91 -26.17
C GLY A 445 -17.25 -0.39 -26.25
N ILE A 446 -16.22 0.21 -25.64
CA ILE A 446 -15.91 1.64 -25.72
C ILE A 446 -14.41 1.86 -25.87
N ASN A 447 -14.02 3.01 -26.43
CA ASN A 447 -12.64 3.49 -26.45
C ASN A 447 -12.45 4.56 -25.35
N HIS A 448 -11.30 4.52 -24.67
CA HIS A 448 -10.89 5.28 -23.47
C HIS A 448 -11.58 4.91 -22.16
N GLY A 449 -12.81 5.39 -21.91
CA GLY A 449 -13.54 5.11 -20.67
C GLY A 449 -12.91 5.60 -19.35
N ILE A 450 -11.86 6.43 -19.40
CA ILE A 450 -11.10 6.87 -18.21
C ILE A 450 -11.97 7.64 -17.20
N ARG A 451 -13.07 8.25 -17.64
CA ARG A 451 -14.04 8.94 -16.78
C ARG A 451 -14.89 8.01 -15.91
N LEU A 452 -14.83 6.69 -16.11
CA LEU A 452 -15.52 5.72 -15.24
C LEU A 452 -15.08 5.84 -13.78
N VAL A 453 -13.82 6.23 -13.52
CA VAL A 453 -13.27 6.45 -12.17
C VAL A 453 -14.07 7.46 -11.33
N VAL A 454 -14.83 8.34 -11.99
CA VAL A 454 -15.67 9.35 -11.34
C VAL A 454 -17.02 8.79 -10.91
N SER A 455 -17.47 7.69 -11.51
CA SER A 455 -18.76 7.06 -11.24
C SER A 455 -18.58 5.57 -10.89
N PRO A 456 -18.42 5.25 -9.59
CA PRO A 456 -18.31 3.86 -9.11
C PRO A 456 -19.47 2.96 -9.58
N VAL A 457 -20.68 3.51 -9.73
CA VAL A 457 -21.85 2.75 -10.20
C VAL A 457 -21.65 2.26 -11.63
N LEU A 458 -21.33 3.16 -12.56
CA LEU A 458 -21.01 2.79 -13.93
C LEU A 458 -19.79 1.87 -14.00
N GLU A 459 -18.69 2.16 -13.30
CA GLU A 459 -17.52 1.27 -13.26
C GLU A 459 -17.91 -0.16 -12.85
N TYR A 460 -18.73 -0.30 -11.81
CA TYR A 460 -19.21 -1.60 -11.34
C TYR A 460 -20.18 -2.27 -12.34
N LEU A 461 -21.04 -1.50 -13.00
CA LEU A 461 -21.92 -2.04 -14.06
C LEU A 461 -21.12 -2.53 -15.28
N TYR A 462 -20.09 -1.79 -15.69
CA TYR A 462 -19.15 -2.20 -16.75
C TYR A 462 -18.40 -3.47 -16.36
N TYR A 463 -17.99 -3.59 -15.08
CA TYR A 463 -17.44 -4.83 -14.55
C TYR A 463 -18.44 -6.00 -14.62
N LEU A 464 -19.67 -5.84 -14.11
CA LEU A 464 -20.67 -6.93 -14.08
C LEU A 464 -21.06 -7.43 -15.47
N THR A 465 -21.02 -6.54 -16.45
CA THR A 465 -21.42 -6.80 -17.85
C THR A 465 -20.24 -7.11 -18.76
N GLN A 466 -19.00 -6.94 -18.27
CA GLN A 466 -17.74 -7.19 -18.98
C GLN A 466 -17.68 -6.49 -20.35
N ILE A 467 -18.20 -5.25 -20.43
CA ILE A 467 -18.05 -4.38 -21.60
C ILE A 467 -16.55 -4.16 -21.84
N GLY A 468 -16.11 -4.26 -23.10
CA GLY A 468 -14.71 -4.05 -23.47
C GLY A 468 -14.31 -2.57 -23.43
N LEU A 469 -13.16 -2.25 -22.84
CA LEU A 469 -12.55 -0.93 -22.82
C LEU A 469 -11.19 -1.00 -23.54
N ALA A 470 -11.06 -0.31 -24.67
CA ALA A 470 -9.77 -0.08 -25.32
C ALA A 470 -9.20 1.25 -24.82
N VAL A 471 -8.14 1.21 -24.02
CA VAL A 471 -7.57 2.40 -23.37
C VAL A 471 -6.20 2.69 -23.97
N SER A 472 -5.92 3.98 -24.23
CA SER A 472 -4.65 4.46 -24.78
C SER A 472 -3.93 5.38 -23.78
N PRO A 473 -3.20 4.83 -22.80
CA PRO A 473 -2.58 5.61 -21.73
C PRO A 473 -1.60 6.70 -22.19
N LEU A 474 -0.81 6.52 -23.27
CA LEU A 474 0.08 7.57 -23.78
C LEU A 474 -0.68 8.72 -24.44
N SER A 475 -1.76 8.43 -25.16
CA SER A 475 -2.64 9.48 -25.68
C SER A 475 -3.23 10.28 -24.53
N ASN A 476 -3.82 9.58 -23.55
CA ASN A 476 -4.39 10.19 -22.37
C ASN A 476 -3.34 10.96 -21.52
N HIS A 477 -2.08 10.51 -21.55
CA HIS A 477 -0.95 11.18 -20.89
C HIS A 477 -0.75 12.61 -21.41
N ASN A 478 -0.74 12.76 -22.73
CA ASN A 478 -0.45 14.02 -23.38
C ASN A 478 -1.65 14.98 -23.37
N LEU A 479 -2.87 14.46 -23.31
CA LEU A 479 -4.09 15.27 -23.44
C LEU A 479 -4.81 15.58 -22.12
N PHE A 480 -4.85 14.64 -21.15
CA PHE A 480 -5.83 14.73 -20.04
C PHE A 480 -5.28 14.44 -18.64
N LEU A 481 -4.37 13.49 -18.46
CA LEU A 481 -3.86 13.14 -17.12
C LEU A 481 -2.48 12.48 -17.13
N PRO A 482 -1.64 12.63 -16.09
CA PRO A 482 -0.36 11.90 -15.98
C PRO A 482 -0.50 10.38 -16.13
N TYR A 483 0.47 9.71 -16.77
CA TYR A 483 0.43 8.28 -17.06
C TYR A 483 0.31 7.41 -15.80
N ASP A 484 1.04 7.77 -14.74
CA ASP A 484 1.01 7.10 -13.44
C ASP A 484 -0.35 7.20 -12.74
N LYS A 485 -1.18 8.17 -13.13
CA LYS A 485 -2.54 8.37 -12.62
C LYS A 485 -3.62 7.78 -13.51
N SER A 486 -3.26 7.12 -14.61
CA SER A 486 -4.23 6.47 -15.49
C SER A 486 -5.03 5.41 -14.71
N PRO A 487 -6.37 5.38 -14.84
CA PRO A 487 -7.19 4.42 -14.13
C PRO A 487 -7.08 2.99 -14.71
N PHE A 488 -6.34 2.81 -15.82
CA PHE A 488 -6.14 1.51 -16.45
C PHE A 488 -5.70 0.43 -15.45
N ASP A 489 -4.73 0.73 -14.60
CA ASP A 489 -4.22 -0.23 -13.62
C ASP A 489 -5.27 -0.62 -12.57
N THR A 490 -6.09 0.35 -12.15
CA THR A 490 -7.20 0.08 -11.22
C THR A 490 -8.28 -0.75 -11.90
N PHE A 491 -8.67 -0.41 -13.14
CA PHE A 491 -9.63 -1.17 -13.92
C PHE A 491 -9.16 -2.61 -14.16
N PHE A 492 -7.88 -2.79 -14.49
CA PHE A 492 -7.26 -4.11 -14.64
C PHE A 492 -7.30 -4.90 -13.33
N LYS A 493 -6.90 -4.31 -12.19
CA LYS A 493 -6.92 -4.98 -10.88
C LYS A 493 -8.33 -5.38 -10.47
N CYS A 494 -9.32 -4.48 -10.62
CA CYS A 494 -10.74 -4.76 -10.39
C CYS A 494 -11.31 -5.85 -11.32
N GLY A 495 -10.70 -6.07 -12.49
CA GLY A 495 -11.10 -7.10 -13.46
C GLY A 495 -12.14 -6.61 -14.45
N LEU A 496 -12.13 -5.31 -14.79
CA LEU A 496 -12.80 -4.82 -15.98
C LEU A 496 -12.13 -5.41 -17.22
N ASN A 497 -12.90 -5.58 -18.29
CA ASN A 497 -12.41 -6.10 -19.56
C ASN A 497 -11.65 -5.01 -20.31
N VAL A 498 -10.39 -4.78 -19.94
CA VAL A 498 -9.52 -3.73 -20.51
C VAL A 498 -8.52 -4.29 -21.52
N SER A 499 -8.22 -3.50 -22.55
CA SER A 499 -7.13 -3.71 -23.52
C SER A 499 -6.32 -2.42 -23.69
N LEU A 500 -5.02 -2.56 -24.03
CA LEU A 500 -4.16 -1.43 -24.39
C LEU A 500 -4.24 -1.17 -25.90
N SER A 501 -4.18 0.10 -26.28
CA SER A 501 -4.27 0.57 -27.66
C SER A 501 -3.41 1.80 -27.91
N SER A 502 -3.09 2.09 -29.17
CA SER A 502 -2.13 3.16 -29.53
C SER A 502 -2.77 4.51 -29.90
N ASP A 503 -4.06 4.53 -30.25
CA ASP A 503 -4.79 5.73 -30.69
C ASP A 503 -4.17 6.39 -31.94
N ASP A 504 -3.33 7.41 -31.74
CA ASP A 504 -2.58 8.12 -32.77
C ASP A 504 -1.05 7.95 -32.62
N PRO A 505 -0.48 6.83 -33.11
CA PRO A 505 0.97 6.62 -33.18
C PRO A 505 1.77 7.81 -33.68
N LEU A 506 1.26 8.51 -34.69
CA LEU A 506 1.91 9.68 -35.31
C LEU A 506 2.25 10.78 -34.30
N GLN A 507 1.39 10.95 -33.29
CA GLN A 507 1.49 12.07 -32.35
C GLN A 507 2.15 11.68 -31.02
N PHE A 508 1.96 10.43 -30.58
CA PHE A 508 2.27 10.02 -29.21
C PHE A 508 3.44 9.04 -29.09
N HIS A 509 3.77 8.30 -30.15
CA HIS A 509 4.69 7.18 -30.08
C HIS A 509 6.03 7.49 -30.75
N ARG A 510 7.10 6.86 -30.26
CA ARG A 510 8.48 7.08 -30.74
C ARG A 510 9.07 5.87 -31.42
N THR A 511 8.54 4.68 -31.12
CA THR A 511 9.05 3.42 -31.65
C THR A 511 8.30 3.01 -32.91
N GLN A 512 8.96 2.25 -33.79
CA GLN A 512 8.31 1.69 -34.99
C GLN A 512 7.23 0.65 -34.67
N THR A 513 7.05 0.26 -33.41
CA THR A 513 6.03 -0.69 -32.94
C THR A 513 5.18 -0.06 -31.83
N PRO A 514 4.28 0.88 -32.17
CA PRO A 514 3.54 1.71 -31.21
C PRO A 514 2.85 0.92 -30.10
N LEU A 515 2.10 -0.12 -30.46
CA LEU A 515 1.41 -0.96 -29.48
C LEU A 515 2.39 -1.63 -28.50
N MET A 516 3.57 -2.05 -28.95
CA MET A 516 4.55 -2.67 -28.05
C MET A 516 5.18 -1.65 -27.08
N GLU A 517 5.30 -0.38 -27.49
CA GLU A 517 5.72 0.72 -26.62
C GLU A 517 4.71 0.95 -25.48
N GLU A 518 3.40 0.91 -25.76
CA GLU A 518 2.37 0.96 -24.71
C GLU A 518 2.51 -0.18 -23.70
N TYR A 519 2.67 -1.42 -24.18
CA TYR A 519 2.86 -2.57 -23.28
C TYR A 519 4.15 -2.45 -22.44
N ALA A 520 5.25 -1.96 -23.04
CA ALA A 520 6.53 -1.81 -22.34
C ALA A 520 6.46 -0.71 -21.27
N ILE A 521 5.83 0.43 -21.56
CA ILE A 521 5.68 1.53 -20.60
C ILE A 521 4.72 1.15 -19.48
N ALA A 522 3.60 0.47 -19.81
CA ALA A 522 2.69 -0.10 -18.82
C ALA A 522 3.41 -1.09 -17.88
N GLN A 523 4.24 -1.96 -18.46
CA GLN A 523 5.04 -2.92 -17.70
C GLN A 523 5.98 -2.25 -16.71
N GLN A 524 6.71 -1.23 -17.15
CA GLN A 524 7.66 -0.50 -16.30
C GLN A 524 6.96 0.36 -15.24
N THR A 525 5.86 1.02 -15.60
CA THR A 525 5.17 1.95 -14.70
C THR A 525 4.37 1.23 -13.63
N TRP A 526 3.62 0.18 -14.00
CA TRP A 526 2.74 -0.55 -13.08
C TRP A 526 3.34 -1.87 -12.58
N ASN A 527 4.59 -2.17 -12.93
CA ASN A 527 5.32 -3.39 -12.54
C ASN A 527 4.60 -4.68 -12.96
N TYR A 528 4.00 -4.70 -14.15
CA TYR A 528 3.31 -5.88 -14.66
C TYR A 528 4.26 -7.04 -14.93
N VAL A 529 3.80 -8.24 -14.60
CA VAL A 529 4.47 -9.48 -15.00
C VAL A 529 3.91 -9.96 -16.34
N THR A 530 4.60 -10.89 -17.00
CA THR A 530 4.18 -11.45 -18.30
C THR A 530 2.75 -11.99 -18.26
N GLY A 531 2.31 -12.57 -17.12
CA GLY A 531 0.94 -13.04 -16.96
C GLY A 531 -0.13 -11.93 -16.99
N ASP A 532 0.21 -10.72 -16.54
CA ASP A 532 -0.70 -9.57 -16.61
C ASP A 532 -0.80 -9.05 -18.05
N LEU A 533 0.35 -8.92 -18.73
CA LEU A 533 0.39 -8.52 -20.14
C LEU A 533 -0.31 -9.53 -21.06
N ALA A 534 -0.18 -10.83 -20.76
CA ALA A 534 -0.89 -11.90 -21.45
C ALA A 534 -2.41 -11.80 -21.28
N GLU A 535 -2.89 -11.42 -20.09
CA GLU A 535 -4.31 -11.19 -19.82
C GLU A 535 -4.85 -9.99 -20.63
N ILE A 536 -4.09 -8.88 -20.67
CA ILE A 536 -4.44 -7.68 -21.46
C ILE A 536 -4.48 -8.02 -22.95
N ALA A 537 -3.49 -8.76 -23.45
CA ALA A 537 -3.44 -9.21 -24.84
C ALA A 537 -4.60 -10.17 -25.17
N TYR A 538 -4.90 -11.12 -24.29
CA TYR A 538 -6.04 -12.02 -24.41
C TYR A 538 -7.37 -11.25 -24.53
N ASN A 539 -7.56 -10.25 -23.66
CA ASN A 539 -8.74 -9.38 -23.71
C ASN A 539 -8.82 -8.58 -25.01
N SER A 540 -7.70 -8.08 -25.54
CA SER A 540 -7.67 -7.36 -26.82
C SER A 540 -8.20 -8.22 -27.98
N VAL A 541 -7.83 -9.51 -28.02
CA VAL A 541 -8.32 -10.44 -29.03
C VAL A 541 -9.81 -10.72 -28.83
N LEU A 542 -10.28 -10.89 -27.60
CA LEU A 542 -11.71 -11.09 -27.32
C LEU A 542 -12.55 -9.90 -27.77
N GLN A 543 -12.08 -8.68 -27.49
CA GLN A 543 -12.73 -7.41 -27.81
C GLN A 543 -12.70 -7.06 -29.31
N SER A 544 -11.78 -7.65 -30.06
CA SER A 544 -11.61 -7.37 -31.50
C SER A 544 -12.77 -7.91 -32.36
N GLY A 545 -12.95 -7.36 -33.56
CA GLY A 545 -13.95 -7.78 -34.54
C GLY A 545 -13.49 -8.86 -35.52
N PHE A 546 -12.40 -9.58 -35.22
CA PHE A 546 -12.00 -10.77 -35.99
C PHE A 546 -13.04 -11.90 -35.84
N THR A 547 -13.10 -12.82 -36.82
CA THR A 547 -14.06 -13.92 -36.79
C THR A 547 -13.78 -14.89 -35.65
N GLU A 548 -14.77 -15.72 -35.30
CA GLU A 548 -14.58 -16.74 -34.25
C GLU A 548 -13.44 -17.70 -34.61
N GLU A 549 -13.32 -18.09 -35.87
CA GLU A 549 -12.27 -18.97 -36.39
C GLU A 549 -10.88 -18.32 -36.25
N GLU A 550 -10.76 -17.04 -36.59
CA GLU A 550 -9.51 -16.28 -36.43
C GLU A 550 -9.13 -16.11 -34.95
N LYS A 551 -10.12 -15.95 -34.07
CA LYS A 551 -9.90 -15.91 -32.62
C LYS A 551 -9.44 -17.26 -32.08
N GLU A 552 -9.96 -18.39 -32.58
CA GLU A 552 -9.44 -19.72 -32.22
C GLU A 552 -7.98 -19.91 -32.67
N VAL A 553 -7.60 -19.38 -33.84
CA VAL A 553 -6.21 -19.37 -34.30
C VAL A 553 -5.31 -18.54 -33.38
N MET A 554 -5.81 -17.49 -32.73
CA MET A 554 -5.03 -16.67 -31.80
C MET A 554 -5.01 -17.25 -30.37
N LEU A 555 -6.15 -17.70 -29.85
CA LEU A 555 -6.36 -18.04 -28.44
C LEU A 555 -6.32 -19.55 -28.16
N GLY A 556 -6.40 -20.38 -29.20
CA GLY A 556 -6.49 -21.84 -29.10
C GLY A 556 -7.93 -22.34 -29.29
N PRO A 557 -8.09 -23.66 -29.49
CA PRO A 557 -9.40 -24.25 -29.75
C PRO A 557 -10.36 -24.00 -28.59
N HIS A 558 -11.65 -23.83 -28.89
CA HIS A 558 -12.71 -23.68 -27.91
C HIS A 558 -12.40 -22.65 -26.81
N PHE A 559 -11.79 -21.50 -27.15
CA PHE A 559 -11.31 -20.51 -26.19
C PHE A 559 -12.36 -19.99 -25.19
N LYS A 560 -13.66 -20.16 -25.50
CA LYS A 560 -14.79 -19.92 -24.58
C LYS A 560 -14.73 -20.81 -23.33
N ASN A 561 -14.19 -22.03 -23.45
CA ASN A 561 -13.93 -22.97 -22.36
C ASN A 561 -12.41 -23.08 -22.13
N PHE A 562 -11.86 -22.10 -21.40
CA PHE A 562 -10.41 -21.96 -21.25
C PHE A 562 -9.75 -23.21 -20.62
N SER A 563 -8.81 -23.81 -21.36
CA SER A 563 -8.13 -25.04 -21.01
C SER A 563 -6.61 -24.85 -20.89
N LYS A 564 -5.89 -25.93 -20.57
CA LYS A 564 -4.42 -25.91 -20.54
C LYS A 564 -3.81 -25.56 -21.92
N GLU A 565 -4.42 -26.02 -23.01
CA GLU A 565 -3.94 -25.70 -24.37
C GLU A 565 -4.03 -24.20 -24.66
N ASN A 566 -5.11 -23.55 -24.23
CA ASN A 566 -5.25 -22.09 -24.32
C ASN A 566 -4.22 -21.39 -23.43
N SER A 567 -3.98 -21.91 -22.22
CA SER A 567 -2.96 -21.39 -21.29
C SER A 567 -1.56 -21.45 -21.89
N ASP A 568 -1.21 -22.54 -22.59
CA ASP A 568 0.11 -22.70 -23.20
C ASP A 568 0.29 -21.74 -24.38
N LYS A 569 -0.76 -21.51 -25.17
CA LYS A 569 -0.75 -20.62 -26.35
C LYS A 569 -0.76 -19.14 -25.99
N THR A 570 -1.58 -18.75 -25.03
CA THR A 570 -1.78 -17.34 -24.65
C THR A 570 -0.84 -16.89 -23.52
N ARG A 571 -0.20 -17.83 -22.82
CA ARG A 571 0.56 -17.63 -21.58
C ARG A 571 -0.28 -17.10 -20.40
N LEU A 572 -1.59 -16.94 -20.58
CA LEU A 572 -2.52 -16.64 -19.49
C LEU A 572 -2.75 -17.89 -18.65
N THR A 573 -2.33 -17.86 -17.38
CA THR A 573 -2.44 -19.03 -16.52
C THR A 573 -3.91 -19.41 -16.25
N LEU A 574 -4.19 -20.71 -16.24
CA LEU A 574 -5.52 -21.24 -15.91
C LEU A 574 -6.01 -20.77 -14.52
N ILE A 575 -5.10 -20.61 -13.56
CA ILE A 575 -5.45 -20.07 -12.23
C ILE A 575 -5.90 -18.60 -12.30
N ARG A 576 -5.25 -17.75 -13.10
CA ARG A 576 -5.63 -16.35 -13.28
C ARG A 576 -7.00 -16.26 -13.94
N LYS A 577 -7.22 -17.01 -15.02
CA LYS A 577 -8.52 -17.03 -15.73
C LYS A 577 -9.66 -17.51 -14.82
N ASN A 578 -9.44 -18.62 -14.11
CA ASN A 578 -10.41 -19.14 -13.15
C ASN A 578 -10.69 -18.16 -12.01
N TYR A 579 -9.69 -17.43 -11.52
CA TYR A 579 -9.89 -16.40 -10.51
C TYR A 579 -10.83 -15.30 -11.00
N ARG A 580 -10.62 -14.77 -12.23
CA ARG A 580 -11.48 -13.74 -12.83
C ARG A 580 -12.92 -14.23 -13.02
N ASP A 581 -13.08 -15.43 -13.59
CA ASP A 581 -14.40 -16.02 -13.84
C ASP A 581 -15.17 -16.28 -12.54
N ASN A 582 -14.48 -16.80 -11.51
CA ASN A 582 -15.10 -17.02 -10.21
C ASN A 582 -15.47 -15.70 -9.53
N CYS A 583 -14.63 -14.65 -9.61
CA CYS A 583 -14.97 -13.35 -9.04
C CYS A 583 -16.24 -12.79 -9.70
N LEU A 584 -16.29 -12.75 -11.03
CA LEU A 584 -17.44 -12.24 -11.75
C LEU A 584 -18.72 -13.02 -11.44
N GLN A 585 -18.62 -14.36 -11.42
CA GLN A 585 -19.75 -15.23 -11.09
C GLN A 585 -20.23 -15.02 -9.65
N ILE A 586 -19.32 -14.85 -8.69
CA ILE A 586 -19.64 -14.57 -7.30
C ILE A 586 -20.32 -13.19 -7.17
N GLU A 587 -19.84 -12.16 -7.87
CA GLU A 587 -20.48 -10.83 -7.81
C GLU A 587 -21.90 -10.85 -8.41
N LYS A 588 -22.13 -11.59 -9.49
CA LYS A 588 -23.48 -11.82 -10.04
C LYS A 588 -24.39 -12.55 -9.03
N GLU A 589 -23.90 -13.66 -8.47
CA GLU A 589 -24.62 -14.41 -7.42
C GLU A 589 -24.90 -13.55 -6.18
N TYR A 590 -23.99 -12.63 -5.84
CA TYR A 590 -24.13 -11.71 -4.71
C TYR A 590 -25.27 -10.71 -4.94
N ILE A 591 -25.30 -10.05 -6.10
CA ILE A 591 -26.40 -9.12 -6.45
C ILE A 591 -27.74 -9.86 -6.53
N ASP A 592 -27.77 -11.06 -7.12
CA ASP A 592 -28.97 -11.88 -7.19
C ASP A 592 -29.48 -12.28 -5.81
N ALA A 593 -28.58 -12.72 -4.91
CA ALA A 593 -28.93 -13.12 -3.55
C ALA A 593 -29.46 -11.94 -2.71
N LEU A 594 -28.87 -10.74 -2.85
CA LEU A 594 -29.36 -9.55 -2.14
C LEU A 594 -30.72 -9.07 -2.64
N SER A 595 -30.98 -9.18 -3.94
CA SER A 595 -32.21 -8.67 -4.55
C SER A 595 -33.47 -9.47 -4.19
N ASN A 596 -33.34 -10.67 -3.62
CA ASN A 596 -34.45 -11.54 -3.25
C ASN A 596 -34.21 -12.21 -1.88
N GLU A 597 -34.99 -11.84 -0.86
CA GLU A 597 -34.88 -12.39 0.50
C GLU A 597 -34.97 -13.92 0.56
N GLY A 598 -35.75 -14.55 -0.33
CA GLY A 598 -35.87 -16.01 -0.40
C GLY A 598 -34.61 -16.69 -0.97
N CYS A 599 -33.82 -15.97 -1.78
CA CYS A 599 -32.54 -16.42 -2.32
C CYS A 599 -31.40 -16.21 -1.31
N LEU A 600 -31.46 -15.15 -0.49
CA LEU A 600 -30.42 -14.82 0.48
C LEU A 600 -30.12 -15.99 1.43
N LYS A 601 -31.15 -16.56 2.07
CA LYS A 601 -31.02 -17.68 3.02
C LYS A 601 -30.62 -19.02 2.37
N LYS A 602 -30.80 -19.14 1.05
CA LYS A 602 -30.45 -20.35 0.27
C LYS A 602 -29.12 -20.21 -0.46
N SER A 603 -28.55 -19.00 -0.47
CA SER A 603 -27.30 -18.71 -1.16
C SER A 603 -26.14 -19.40 -0.44
N ARG A 604 -25.20 -19.94 -1.23
CA ARG A 604 -23.94 -20.47 -0.71
C ARG A 604 -22.97 -19.37 -0.24
N LEU A 605 -23.24 -18.12 -0.57
CA LEU A 605 -22.38 -16.97 -0.26
C LEU A 605 -22.59 -16.45 1.18
N PHE A 606 -23.82 -16.60 1.68
CA PHE A 606 -24.22 -16.12 2.99
C PHE A 606 -24.50 -17.31 3.92
N ALA A 607 -24.07 -17.18 5.16
CA ALA A 607 -24.30 -18.17 6.21
C ALA A 607 -24.79 -17.48 7.48
N ASP A 608 -25.51 -18.24 8.31
CA ASP A 608 -25.90 -17.82 9.64
C ASP A 608 -24.71 -17.98 10.59
N ILE A 609 -23.80 -17.02 10.52
CA ILE A 609 -22.57 -16.94 11.31
C ILE A 609 -22.46 -15.54 11.90
N PRO A 610 -21.80 -15.36 13.06
CA PRO A 610 -21.76 -14.07 13.75
C PRO A 610 -21.10 -12.96 12.92
N TYR A 611 -20.07 -13.30 12.13
CA TYR A 611 -19.34 -12.37 11.28
C TYR A 611 -18.78 -13.04 10.02
N SER A 612 -18.44 -12.23 9.01
CA SER A 612 -17.92 -12.73 7.73
C SER A 612 -16.50 -13.25 7.90
N LYS A 613 -16.24 -14.47 7.43
CA LYS A 613 -14.95 -15.16 7.57
C LYS A 613 -14.22 -15.21 6.23
N ILE A 614 -12.90 -14.98 6.28
CA ILE A 614 -11.99 -15.15 5.17
C ILE A 614 -11.15 -16.39 5.48
N ASN A 615 -11.32 -17.46 4.70
CA ASN A 615 -10.55 -18.68 4.88
C ASN A 615 -9.50 -18.77 3.77
N VAL A 616 -8.22 -18.83 4.15
CA VAL A 616 -7.11 -19.01 3.21
C VAL A 616 -6.72 -20.48 3.21
N THR A 617 -6.67 -21.08 2.03
CA THR A 617 -6.19 -22.45 1.84
C THR A 617 -4.84 -22.40 1.13
N TYR A 618 -3.81 -22.91 1.79
CA TYR A 618 -2.46 -23.04 1.25
C TYR A 618 -2.28 -24.40 0.57
N PRO A 619 -1.35 -24.53 -0.40
CA PRO A 619 -1.08 -25.79 -1.08
C PRO A 619 -0.54 -26.84 -0.11
N ASP A 620 -0.66 -28.11 -0.50
CA ASP A 620 -0.23 -29.24 0.33
C ASP A 620 1.29 -29.31 0.53
N LYS A 621 2.05 -28.75 -0.41
CA LYS A 621 3.51 -28.69 -0.39
C LYS A 621 4.00 -27.27 -0.67
N GLY A 622 4.90 -26.77 0.18
CA GLY A 622 5.66 -25.54 -0.05
C GLY A 622 6.78 -25.74 -1.06
N THR A 623 7.35 -24.65 -1.57
CA THR A 623 8.59 -24.74 -2.36
C THR A 623 9.77 -25.12 -1.45
N GLN A 624 10.83 -25.72 -2.01
CA GLN A 624 12.00 -26.09 -1.23
C GLN A 624 12.64 -24.88 -0.53
N GLU A 625 12.68 -23.72 -1.21
CA GLU A 625 13.18 -22.47 -0.65
C GLU A 625 12.32 -21.96 0.52
N ASP A 626 10.99 -21.98 0.37
CA ASP A 626 10.07 -21.54 1.44
C ASP A 626 10.21 -22.43 2.68
N VAL A 627 10.33 -23.76 2.50
CA VAL A 627 10.54 -24.71 3.61
C VAL A 627 11.85 -24.45 4.33
N GLU A 628 12.94 -24.13 3.61
CA GLU A 628 14.22 -23.78 4.25
C GLU A 628 14.13 -22.47 5.04
N VAL A 629 13.44 -21.47 4.51
CA VAL A 629 13.20 -20.20 5.23
C VAL A 629 12.40 -20.45 6.50
N ILE A 630 11.35 -21.26 6.46
CA ILE A 630 10.54 -21.60 7.63
C ILE A 630 11.37 -22.29 8.70
N ARG A 631 12.20 -23.28 8.35
CA ARG A 631 13.12 -23.93 9.31
C ARG A 631 14.06 -22.91 9.99
N LYS A 632 14.54 -21.92 9.23
CA LYS A 632 15.38 -20.85 9.80
C LYS A 632 14.59 -19.90 10.70
N LEU A 633 13.33 -19.61 10.37
CA LEU A 633 12.44 -18.83 11.24
C LEU A 633 12.18 -19.55 12.56
N GLU A 634 11.86 -20.85 12.54
CA GLU A 634 11.71 -21.69 13.74
C GLU A 634 13.01 -21.69 14.57
N PHE A 635 14.16 -21.89 13.92
CA PHE A 635 15.46 -21.81 14.59
C PHE A 635 15.65 -20.48 15.32
N TRP A 636 15.32 -19.33 14.70
CA TRP A 636 15.47 -18.03 15.35
C TRP A 636 14.50 -17.79 16.50
N LEU A 637 13.28 -18.34 16.40
CA LEU A 637 12.33 -18.32 17.52
C LEU A 637 12.83 -19.17 18.70
N ASP A 638 13.42 -20.33 18.43
CA ASP A 638 14.04 -21.18 19.45
C ASP A 638 15.28 -20.52 20.08
N VAL A 639 16.13 -19.88 19.27
CA VAL A 639 17.26 -19.09 19.75
C VAL A 639 16.76 -17.99 20.67
N ARG A 640 15.76 -17.19 20.28
CA ARG A 640 15.16 -16.18 21.17
C ARG A 640 14.62 -16.81 22.45
N GLN A 641 13.95 -17.95 22.37
CA GLN A 641 13.43 -18.63 23.55
C GLN A 641 14.55 -19.09 24.50
N LYS A 642 15.76 -19.39 24.01
CA LYS A 642 16.95 -19.63 24.84
C LYS A 642 17.26 -18.41 25.72
N TYR A 643 17.28 -17.20 25.16
CA TYR A 643 17.52 -15.97 25.92
C TYR A 643 16.43 -15.70 26.98
N ARG A 644 15.20 -16.20 26.79
CA ARG A 644 14.13 -16.12 27.81
C ARG A 644 14.16 -17.25 28.86
N THR A 645 14.53 -18.47 28.46
CA THR A 645 14.46 -19.69 29.31
C THR A 645 15.69 -19.93 30.20
N TYR A 646 16.82 -19.26 29.98
CA TYR A 646 17.91 -19.29 30.97
C TYR A 646 17.50 -18.71 32.33
N CYS A 647 16.39 -17.95 32.39
CA CYS A 647 15.72 -17.61 33.63
C CYS A 647 15.07 -18.83 34.34
N SER A 648 14.71 -19.92 33.66
CA SER A 648 13.90 -21.02 34.22
C SER A 648 14.62 -22.36 34.41
N ARG A 649 15.78 -22.60 33.77
CA ARG A 649 16.56 -23.84 33.96
C ARG A 649 17.35 -23.83 35.28
N ILE A 650 16.62 -23.93 36.39
CA ILE A 650 17.17 -24.37 37.65
C ILE A 650 17.59 -25.83 37.47
N ARG A 651 18.87 -26.16 37.64
CA ARG A 651 19.29 -27.56 37.80
C ARG A 651 18.50 -28.14 38.98
N SER A 652 17.54 -29.01 38.70
CA SER A 652 16.62 -29.69 39.61
C SER A 652 17.28 -30.60 40.66
N ALA A 653 18.59 -30.45 40.89
CA ALA A 653 19.38 -31.24 41.83
C ALA A 653 19.74 -30.51 43.14
N ARG A 654 19.25 -29.28 43.40
CA ARG A 654 19.52 -28.57 44.67
C ARG A 654 18.26 -28.18 45.44
N LYS A 655 17.43 -29.17 45.79
CA LYS A 655 16.33 -29.02 46.79
C LYS A 655 16.81 -28.76 48.24
N GLY A 656 18.07 -28.35 48.44
CA GLY A 656 18.68 -28.15 49.76
C GLY A 656 19.40 -26.81 49.97
N LEU A 657 19.36 -25.87 49.01
CA LEU A 657 20.10 -24.59 49.14
C LEU A 657 19.41 -23.52 50.00
N PHE A 658 18.11 -23.68 50.30
CA PHE A 658 17.30 -22.65 50.94
C PHE A 658 16.48 -23.21 52.12
N HIS A 659 17.15 -23.76 53.13
CA HIS A 659 16.54 -24.07 54.43
C HIS A 659 16.79 -22.91 55.43
N PRO A 660 15.85 -22.58 56.34
CA PRO A 660 15.89 -21.32 57.10
C PRO A 660 17.01 -21.19 58.15
N ASN A 661 17.63 -22.29 58.58
CA ASN A 661 18.39 -22.29 59.85
C ASN A 661 19.91 -22.53 59.72
N SER A 662 20.48 -22.45 58.53
CA SER A 662 21.94 -22.45 58.35
C SER A 662 22.29 -21.89 56.97
N ARG A 663 22.40 -20.57 56.83
CA ARG A 663 22.82 -19.95 55.56
C ARG A 663 24.32 -19.71 55.57
N PRO A 664 25.11 -20.23 54.61
CA PRO A 664 26.32 -19.52 54.20
C PRO A 664 25.88 -18.19 53.60
N THR A 665 26.54 -17.10 53.98
CA THR A 665 26.29 -15.75 53.46
C THR A 665 26.53 -15.77 51.94
N GLN A 666 25.47 -15.48 51.17
CA GLN A 666 25.52 -15.36 49.71
C GLN A 666 25.90 -13.93 49.35
N VAL A 667 26.75 -13.78 48.34
CA VAL A 667 27.36 -12.51 47.94
C VAL A 667 27.35 -12.39 46.42
N ALA A 668 27.14 -11.18 45.92
CA ALA A 668 27.24 -10.87 44.50
C ALA A 668 28.69 -10.50 44.16
N ALA A 669 29.28 -11.18 43.16
CA ALA A 669 30.59 -10.85 42.64
C ALA A 669 30.53 -10.52 41.15
N PHE A 670 31.29 -9.51 40.75
CA PHE A 670 31.47 -9.01 39.41
C PHE A 670 32.71 -9.65 38.77
N ASP A 671 32.53 -10.26 37.60
CA ASP A 671 33.61 -10.87 36.83
C ASP A 671 33.31 -10.72 35.33
N GLY A 672 34.24 -10.15 34.56
CA GLY A 672 34.11 -10.05 33.11
C GLY A 672 32.91 -9.22 32.66
N GLY A 673 32.51 -8.21 33.43
CA GLY A 673 31.35 -7.36 33.12
C GLY A 673 30.00 -7.84 33.64
N VAL A 674 29.93 -9.01 34.30
CA VAL A 674 28.67 -9.59 34.75
C VAL A 674 28.72 -9.99 36.23
N PHE A 675 27.66 -9.66 36.96
CA PHE A 675 27.44 -10.12 38.33
C PHE A 675 26.96 -11.58 38.37
N ASN A 676 27.47 -12.35 39.32
CA ASN A 676 26.91 -13.66 39.69
C ASN A 676 26.89 -13.86 41.21
N ILE A 677 26.07 -14.80 41.67
CA ILE A 677 25.93 -15.10 43.10
C ILE A 677 26.87 -16.23 43.48
N TYR A 678 27.66 -16.02 44.52
CA TYR A 678 28.61 -16.99 45.05
C TYR A 678 28.47 -17.11 46.58
N THR A 679 29.12 -18.11 47.17
CA THR A 679 29.35 -18.16 48.62
C THR A 679 30.51 -17.24 48.98
N GLU A 680 30.49 -16.62 50.18
CA GLU A 680 31.57 -15.73 50.66
C GLU A 680 33.00 -16.27 50.45
N GLU A 681 33.16 -17.59 50.51
CA GLU A 681 34.46 -18.24 50.32
C GLU A 681 35.04 -18.16 48.90
N ALA A 682 34.25 -17.73 47.92
CA ALA A 682 34.67 -17.57 46.52
C ALA A 682 35.21 -16.16 46.21
N LEU A 683 35.07 -15.22 47.14
CA LEU A 683 35.43 -13.82 46.93
C LEU A 683 36.91 -13.56 47.18
N CYS A 684 37.43 -12.51 46.52
CA CYS A 684 38.68 -11.92 46.92
C CYS A 684 38.55 -11.29 48.31
N GLU A 685 39.50 -11.56 49.19
CA GLU A 685 39.49 -11.04 50.56
C GLU A 685 39.86 -9.56 50.65
N LYS A 686 40.47 -9.01 49.59
CA LYS A 686 40.82 -7.59 49.46
C LYS A 686 39.71 -6.77 48.80
N ASP A 687 39.10 -7.32 47.75
CA ASP A 687 37.96 -6.73 47.06
C ASP A 687 36.80 -7.74 47.04
N LYS A 688 35.89 -7.59 48.01
CA LYS A 688 34.77 -8.51 48.26
C LYS A 688 33.76 -8.59 47.11
N TYR A 689 33.93 -7.83 46.04
CA TYR A 689 33.07 -7.87 44.87
C TYR A 689 33.69 -8.58 43.68
N HIS A 690 34.97 -8.97 43.72
CA HIS A 690 35.57 -9.72 42.62
C HIS A 690 35.82 -11.17 43.02
N LEU A 691 35.71 -12.07 42.04
CA LEU A 691 35.99 -13.48 42.24
C LEU A 691 37.47 -13.69 42.57
N ALA A 692 37.76 -14.48 43.60
CA ALA A 692 39.11 -14.93 43.82
C ALA A 692 39.49 -15.97 42.76
N VAL A 693 40.44 -15.60 41.91
CA VAL A 693 40.97 -16.49 40.87
C VAL A 693 42.15 -17.30 41.42
N VAL A 694 42.83 -16.76 42.44
CA VAL A 694 44.09 -17.30 42.96
C VAL A 694 44.10 -17.27 44.48
N TYR A 695 44.47 -18.39 45.10
CA TYR A 695 44.88 -18.44 46.50
C TYR A 695 46.40 -18.42 46.57
N CYS A 696 46.96 -17.41 47.22
CA CYS A 696 48.38 -17.35 47.51
C CYS A 696 48.66 -18.14 48.79
N GLN A 697 49.49 -19.19 48.68
CA GLN A 697 49.76 -20.08 49.82
C GLN A 697 50.55 -19.38 50.93
N GLU A 698 51.46 -18.47 50.56
CA GLU A 698 52.32 -17.73 51.47
C GLU A 698 51.58 -16.59 52.18
N CYS A 699 50.76 -15.83 51.44
CA CYS A 699 49.90 -14.80 52.03
C CYS A 699 48.70 -15.38 52.79
N LYS A 700 48.34 -16.64 52.53
CA LYS A 700 47.11 -17.30 53.01
C LYS A 700 45.84 -16.49 52.71
N THR A 701 45.82 -15.87 51.53
CA THR A 701 44.78 -14.92 51.13
C THR A 701 44.33 -15.23 49.71
N ARG A 702 43.04 -15.02 49.48
CA ARG A 702 42.38 -15.17 48.18
C ARG A 702 42.36 -13.84 47.43
N PHE A 703 42.87 -13.83 46.20
CA PHE A 703 42.99 -12.62 45.38
C PHE A 703 42.23 -12.76 44.06
N CYS A 704 41.54 -11.69 43.65
CA CYS A 704 41.12 -11.52 42.26
C CYS A 704 42.33 -11.16 41.39
N ALA A 705 42.18 -11.23 40.06
CA ALA A 705 43.28 -10.97 39.14
C ALA A 705 43.90 -9.56 39.28
N LYS A 706 43.09 -8.55 39.61
CA LYS A 706 43.54 -7.17 39.85
C LYS A 706 44.28 -7.03 41.18
N CYS A 707 43.64 -7.42 42.28
CA CYS A 707 44.23 -7.35 43.61
C CYS A 707 45.52 -8.18 43.71
N PHE A 708 45.59 -9.30 42.99
CA PHE A 708 46.80 -10.11 42.88
C PHE A 708 47.93 -9.33 42.20
N ARG A 709 47.68 -8.78 41.00
CA ARG A 709 48.65 -7.98 40.22
C ARG A 709 49.20 -6.78 41.01
N GLU A 710 48.33 -6.07 41.71
CA GLU A 710 48.73 -4.92 42.55
C GLU A 710 49.57 -5.34 43.76
N THR A 711 49.17 -6.42 44.44
CA THR A 711 49.79 -6.83 45.71
C THR A 711 51.07 -7.66 45.48
N HIS A 712 51.23 -8.26 44.30
CA HIS A 712 52.35 -9.16 43.96
C HIS A 712 53.16 -8.70 42.74
N HIS A 713 53.16 -7.40 42.42
CA HIS A 713 53.79 -6.83 41.22
C HIS A 713 55.29 -7.22 41.02
N HIS A 714 56.00 -7.64 42.08
CA HIS A 714 57.39 -8.12 42.04
C HIS A 714 57.72 -9.27 43.01
N ILE A 715 56.72 -10.08 43.41
CA ILE A 715 56.89 -11.12 44.44
C ILE A 715 56.52 -12.49 43.86
N TYR A 716 57.42 -13.47 43.95
CA TYR A 716 57.17 -14.84 43.51
C TYR A 716 56.62 -15.68 44.67
N HIS A 717 55.34 -16.02 44.59
CA HIS A 717 54.63 -16.86 45.55
C HIS A 717 54.00 -18.08 44.86
N SER A 718 53.73 -19.14 45.62
CA SER A 718 53.06 -20.35 45.14
C SER A 718 51.54 -20.13 45.08
N LEU A 719 50.98 -20.35 43.90
CA LEU A 719 49.59 -20.00 43.58
C LEU A 719 48.75 -21.25 43.34
N LEU A 720 47.58 -21.29 43.97
CA LEU A 720 46.56 -22.30 43.69
C LEU A 720 45.40 -21.62 42.97
N GLN A 721 45.09 -22.07 41.74
CA GLN A 721 43.96 -21.57 40.98
C GLN A 721 42.64 -22.04 41.60
N LEU A 722 41.73 -21.11 41.84
CA LEU A 722 40.42 -21.39 42.42
C LEU A 722 39.38 -21.52 41.30
N ASN A 723 38.59 -22.60 41.35
CA ASN A 723 37.48 -22.83 40.42
C ASN A 723 36.15 -22.63 41.14
N CYS A 724 35.60 -21.42 41.07
CA CYS A 724 34.31 -21.10 41.67
C CYS A 724 33.18 -21.36 40.65
N LYS A 725 32.12 -22.07 41.08
CA LYS A 725 30.98 -22.38 40.21
C LYS A 725 29.94 -21.27 40.29
N LYS A 726 29.52 -20.74 39.13
CA LYS A 726 28.41 -19.79 38.96
C LYS A 726 27.09 -20.40 39.49
N SER A 727 26.23 -19.57 40.09
CA SER A 727 24.91 -20.01 40.59
C SER A 727 23.82 -19.94 39.53
N PHE A 728 23.91 -18.95 38.64
CA PHE A 728 23.00 -18.78 37.50
C PHE A 728 23.79 -18.90 36.19
N ASP A 729 23.26 -19.68 35.26
CA ASP A 729 23.80 -19.79 33.90
C ASP A 729 23.19 -18.66 33.04
N ILE A 730 24.00 -18.05 32.17
CA ILE A 730 23.59 -17.04 31.19
C ILE A 730 24.12 -17.44 29.81
N VAL A 731 23.63 -16.77 28.76
CA VAL A 731 24.27 -16.87 27.44
C VAL A 731 25.58 -16.09 27.50
N ASP A 732 26.68 -16.72 27.09
CA ASP A 732 28.00 -16.07 27.07
C ASP A 732 28.10 -15.06 25.91
N ASP A 733 29.04 -14.11 26.02
CA ASP A 733 29.23 -13.00 25.08
C ASP A 733 29.61 -13.50 23.69
N GLU A 734 30.57 -14.42 23.60
CA GLU A 734 30.96 -15.08 22.35
C GLU A 734 29.76 -15.67 21.60
N GLN A 735 28.84 -16.29 22.35
CA GLN A 735 27.64 -16.83 21.76
C GLN A 735 26.69 -15.71 21.29
N PHE A 736 26.45 -14.69 22.11
CA PHE A 736 25.53 -13.61 21.76
C PHE A 736 25.97 -12.89 20.48
N PHE A 737 27.23 -12.48 20.39
CA PHE A 737 27.72 -11.79 19.20
C PHE A 737 27.75 -12.71 17.97
N GLY A 738 27.98 -14.02 18.18
CA GLY A 738 27.84 -15.04 17.13
C GLY A 738 26.40 -15.17 16.62
N ASP A 739 25.43 -15.26 17.52
CA ASP A 739 24.00 -15.34 17.21
C ASP A 739 23.54 -14.05 16.51
N TYR A 740 23.94 -12.87 17.01
CA TYR A 740 23.64 -11.57 16.40
C TYR A 740 24.16 -11.48 14.96
N LYS A 741 25.42 -11.82 14.70
CA LYS A 741 25.99 -11.82 13.35
C LYS A 741 25.33 -12.83 12.41
N ALA A 742 24.95 -13.99 12.93
CA ALA A 742 24.19 -14.98 12.16
C ALA A 742 22.79 -14.47 11.81
N LEU A 743 22.13 -13.73 12.72
CA LEU A 743 20.81 -13.14 12.49
C LEU A 743 20.87 -12.01 11.45
N THR A 744 21.87 -11.12 11.54
CA THR A 744 22.06 -10.06 10.53
C THR A 744 22.32 -10.64 9.14
N LYS A 745 23.07 -11.75 9.04
CA LYS A 745 23.24 -12.50 7.78
C LYS A 745 21.95 -13.15 7.29
N PHE A 746 21.13 -13.70 8.18
CA PHE A 746 19.84 -14.30 7.81
C PHE A 746 18.87 -13.26 7.26
N TYR A 747 18.77 -12.09 7.90
CA TYR A 747 17.93 -10.99 7.44
C TYR A 747 18.32 -10.51 6.02
N GLN A 748 19.61 -10.52 5.68
CA GLN A 748 20.12 -10.15 4.35
C GLN A 748 19.86 -11.22 3.27
N SER A 749 19.33 -12.39 3.63
CA SER A 749 19.02 -13.46 2.69
C SER A 749 17.88 -13.07 1.73
N GLY A 750 18.15 -13.13 0.42
CA GLY A 750 17.16 -12.84 -0.62
C GLY A 750 15.87 -13.68 -0.53
N PRO A 751 15.96 -15.02 -0.38
CA PRO A 751 14.79 -15.88 -0.17
C PRO A 751 13.98 -15.51 1.08
N ALA A 752 14.65 -15.27 2.22
CA ALA A 752 13.96 -14.93 3.47
C ALA A 752 13.26 -13.57 3.38
N ARG A 753 13.91 -12.57 2.80
CA ARG A 753 13.34 -11.24 2.57
C ARG A 753 12.10 -11.31 1.67
N SER A 754 12.15 -12.12 0.61
CA SER A 754 11.05 -12.29 -0.35
C SER A 754 9.88 -13.05 0.26
N PHE A 755 10.14 -14.14 0.99
CA PHE A 755 9.11 -14.90 1.70
C PHE A 755 8.40 -14.03 2.74
N CYS A 756 9.17 -13.39 3.63
CA CYS A 756 8.61 -12.55 4.69
C CYS A 756 7.87 -11.33 4.11
N PHE A 757 8.36 -10.74 3.01
CA PHE A 757 7.64 -9.69 2.29
C PHE A 757 6.24 -10.15 1.90
N ARG A 758 6.12 -11.33 1.26
CA ARG A 758 4.81 -11.87 0.85
C ARG A 758 3.90 -12.08 2.05
N GLN A 759 4.39 -12.72 3.12
CA GLN A 759 3.57 -13.00 4.32
C GLN A 759 3.07 -11.70 4.97
N LEU A 760 3.94 -10.69 5.14
CA LEU A 760 3.53 -9.41 5.71
C LEU A 760 2.44 -8.71 4.87
N HIS A 761 2.55 -8.73 3.55
CA HIS A 761 1.54 -8.13 2.68
C HIS A 761 0.25 -8.93 2.68
N VAL A 762 0.31 -10.28 2.70
CA VAL A 762 -0.88 -11.14 2.84
C VAL A 762 -1.63 -10.78 4.12
N ARG A 763 -0.95 -10.65 5.26
CA ARG A 763 -1.58 -10.26 6.54
C ARG A 763 -2.23 -8.87 6.47
N SER A 764 -1.56 -7.91 5.84
CA SER A 764 -2.09 -6.56 5.64
C SER A 764 -3.38 -6.57 4.80
N GLU A 765 -3.36 -7.24 3.64
CA GLU A 765 -4.53 -7.33 2.76
C GLU A 765 -5.67 -8.12 3.41
N LEU A 766 -5.37 -9.17 4.18
CA LEU A 766 -6.36 -9.91 4.97
C LEU A 766 -7.04 -9.02 6.02
N PHE A 767 -6.28 -8.20 6.75
CA PHE A 767 -6.84 -7.28 7.74
C PHE A 767 -7.73 -6.23 7.08
N GLN A 768 -7.28 -5.62 5.97
CA GLN A 768 -8.07 -4.64 5.24
C GLN A 768 -9.35 -5.25 4.65
N LEU A 769 -9.28 -6.47 4.11
CA LEU A 769 -10.45 -7.18 3.61
C LEU A 769 -11.40 -7.56 4.76
N TYR A 770 -10.88 -8.01 5.89
CA TYR A 770 -11.67 -8.29 7.09
C TYR A 770 -12.41 -7.05 7.56
N HIS A 771 -11.72 -5.91 7.68
CA HIS A 771 -12.31 -4.65 8.08
C HIS A 771 -13.44 -4.22 7.12
N LEU A 772 -13.23 -4.30 5.80
CA LEU A 772 -14.27 -3.97 4.80
C LEU A 772 -15.54 -4.82 4.94
N LEU A 773 -15.39 -6.07 5.35
CA LEU A 773 -16.49 -7.03 5.48
C LEU A 773 -17.22 -6.92 6.82
N ASN A 774 -16.53 -6.46 7.87
CA ASN A 774 -16.96 -6.64 9.25
C ASN A 774 -17.00 -5.38 10.11
N GLU A 775 -16.46 -4.24 9.65
CA GLU A 775 -16.40 -2.98 10.43
C GLU A 775 -17.75 -2.61 11.06
N LYS A 776 -18.85 -2.71 10.31
CA LYS A 776 -20.19 -2.43 10.84
C LYS A 776 -20.64 -3.43 11.91
N ILE A 777 -20.27 -4.70 11.77
CA ILE A 777 -20.61 -5.73 12.76
C ILE A 777 -19.79 -5.49 14.03
N GLU A 778 -18.49 -5.20 13.89
CA GLU A 778 -17.63 -4.85 15.01
C GLU A 778 -18.14 -3.62 15.77
N ALA A 779 -18.54 -2.57 15.05
CA ALA A 779 -19.08 -1.36 15.66
C ALA A 779 -20.38 -1.64 16.42
N ASN A 780 -21.29 -2.46 15.87
CA ASN A 780 -22.52 -2.85 16.55
C ASN A 780 -22.25 -3.70 17.80
N GLU A 781 -21.38 -4.70 17.70
CA GLU A 781 -20.99 -5.52 18.85
C GLU A 781 -20.35 -4.66 19.93
N GLN A 782 -19.49 -3.70 19.55
CA GLN A 782 -18.87 -2.76 20.47
C GLN A 782 -19.89 -1.87 21.19
N THR A 783 -20.95 -1.40 20.50
CA THR A 783 -22.03 -0.63 21.16
C THR A 783 -22.84 -1.45 22.17
N ASP A 784 -22.88 -2.78 22.01
CA ASP A 784 -23.56 -3.69 22.95
C ASP A 784 -22.68 -4.05 24.17
N LEU A 785 -21.38 -3.69 24.15
CA LEU A 785 -20.48 -3.92 25.27
C LEU A 785 -20.76 -2.95 26.43
N LYS A 786 -20.50 -3.42 27.65
CA LYS A 786 -20.75 -2.65 28.88
C LYS A 786 -19.80 -1.47 29.08
N THR A 787 -18.64 -1.52 28.44
CA THR A 787 -17.50 -0.64 28.68
C THR A 787 -17.10 0.03 27.37
N ASP A 788 -17.11 1.36 27.36
CA ASP A 788 -16.67 2.16 26.22
C ASP A 788 -15.14 2.34 26.22
N PHE A 789 -14.56 2.75 25.09
CA PHE A 789 -13.13 3.01 24.93
C PHE A 789 -12.59 3.96 26.00
N ASP A 790 -13.34 5.00 26.41
CA ASP A 790 -12.91 5.95 27.44
C ASP A 790 -12.74 5.30 28.83
N GLN A 791 -13.43 4.19 29.07
CA GLN A 791 -13.37 3.41 30.30
C GLN A 791 -12.28 2.32 30.25
N THR A 792 -11.70 2.05 29.08
CA THR A 792 -10.63 1.06 28.96
C THR A 792 -9.32 1.56 29.55
N ILE A 793 -8.59 0.67 30.23
CA ILE A 793 -7.28 0.99 30.80
C ILE A 793 -6.26 1.19 29.68
N LYS A 794 -5.57 2.33 29.71
CA LYS A 794 -4.49 2.69 28.80
C LYS A 794 -3.23 2.94 29.62
N VAL A 795 -2.13 2.32 29.23
CA VAL A 795 -0.83 2.53 29.87
C VAL A 795 0.03 3.36 28.94
N ASP A 796 0.49 4.53 29.40
CA ASP A 796 1.61 5.20 28.76
C ASP A 796 2.87 4.40 29.05
N THR A 797 3.15 3.47 28.14
CA THR A 797 4.27 2.54 28.27
C THR A 797 5.61 3.20 27.97
N HIS A 798 5.60 4.46 27.48
CA HIS A 798 6.83 5.16 27.21
C HIS A 798 6.76 6.67 27.44
N VAL A 799 7.22 7.13 28.61
CA VAL A 799 7.42 8.55 28.91
C VAL A 799 8.64 8.79 29.81
N HIS A 800 9.39 9.86 29.55
CA HIS A 800 10.47 10.29 30.44
C HIS A 800 9.93 11.16 31.58
N ALA A 801 10.23 10.80 32.83
CA ALA A 801 9.69 11.45 34.03
C ALA A 801 9.96 12.96 34.06
N ASN A 802 11.15 13.38 33.65
CA ASN A 802 11.54 14.79 33.61
C ASN A 802 10.86 15.61 32.50
N ARG A 803 10.04 14.98 31.65
CA ARG A 803 9.38 15.59 30.49
C ARG A 803 7.91 15.16 30.36
N ALA A 804 7.34 14.56 31.40
CA ALA A 804 6.02 13.91 31.35
C ALA A 804 4.80 14.85 31.50
N PHE A 805 5.02 16.15 31.70
CA PHE A 805 3.99 17.14 32.01
C PHE A 805 3.93 18.24 30.94
N HIS A 806 2.84 19.00 30.93
CA HIS A 806 2.64 20.10 29.98
C HIS A 806 3.50 21.33 30.35
N PRO A 807 3.99 22.12 29.38
CA PRO A 807 4.78 23.33 29.63
C PRO A 807 4.20 24.33 30.63
N THR A 808 2.88 24.50 30.64
CA THR A 808 2.20 25.40 31.59
C THR A 808 2.39 24.96 33.02
N ASP A 809 2.45 23.66 33.25
CA ASP A 809 2.55 23.09 34.58
C ASP A 809 3.95 23.35 35.18
N LEU A 810 4.99 23.20 34.34
CA LEU A 810 6.35 23.60 34.70
C LEU A 810 6.42 25.10 35.02
N LEU A 811 5.78 25.93 34.20
CA LEU A 811 5.75 27.38 34.41
C LEU A 811 5.06 27.76 35.73
N GLU A 812 3.95 27.11 36.06
CA GLU A 812 3.19 27.33 37.29
C GLU A 812 4.03 26.97 38.52
N ILE A 813 4.73 25.82 38.52
CA ILE A 813 5.63 25.44 39.62
C ILE A 813 6.79 26.41 39.78
N ILE A 814 7.41 26.85 38.68
CA ILE A 814 8.52 27.82 38.75
C ILE A 814 8.03 29.11 39.41
N LYS A 815 6.84 29.60 39.04
CA LYS A 815 6.22 30.78 39.66
C LYS A 815 5.89 30.55 41.13
N GLN A 816 5.32 29.41 41.46
CA GLN A 816 4.95 29.04 42.83
C GLN A 816 6.19 29.00 43.73
N LYS A 817 7.25 28.31 43.33
CA LYS A 817 8.49 28.20 44.14
C LYS A 817 9.23 29.54 44.28
N LEU A 818 9.19 30.39 43.25
CA LEU A 818 9.71 31.76 43.36
C LEU A 818 8.92 32.63 44.35
N GLN A 819 7.64 32.33 44.60
CA GLN A 819 6.81 33.05 45.57
C GLN A 819 6.93 32.47 46.98
N GLU A 820 6.93 31.15 47.11
CA GLU A 820 6.93 30.44 48.40
C GLU A 820 8.32 30.40 49.06
N GLU A 821 9.38 30.20 48.28
CA GLU A 821 10.73 29.94 48.77
C GLU A 821 11.83 30.78 48.06
N PRO A 822 11.69 32.11 47.92
CA PRO A 822 12.62 32.94 47.14
C PRO A 822 14.06 32.92 47.67
N ASP A 823 14.24 32.83 48.99
CA ASP A 823 15.53 32.92 49.67
C ASP A 823 16.17 31.53 49.92
N ARG A 824 15.58 30.47 49.34
CA ARG A 824 16.12 29.11 49.46
C ARG A 824 17.39 28.96 48.63
N VAL A 825 18.45 28.45 49.25
CA VAL A 825 19.72 28.15 48.56
C VAL A 825 19.52 26.94 47.64
N VAL A 826 19.66 27.15 46.33
CA VAL A 826 19.40 26.15 45.29
C VAL A 826 20.65 25.74 44.51
N VAL A 827 21.71 26.54 44.56
CA VAL A 827 23.00 26.25 43.90
C VAL A 827 24.12 26.46 44.91
N LYS A 828 25.05 25.50 45.00
CA LYS A 828 26.21 25.56 45.90
C LYS A 828 27.51 25.35 45.13
N LYS A 829 28.52 26.19 45.39
CA LYS A 829 29.89 26.04 44.89
C LYS A 829 29.98 25.78 43.38
N LYS A 830 29.23 26.53 42.58
CA LYS A 830 29.18 26.39 41.11
C LYS A 830 29.54 27.68 40.41
N GLU A 831 30.06 27.53 39.20
CA GLU A 831 30.31 28.63 38.28
C GLU A 831 29.04 28.90 37.46
N VAL A 832 28.54 30.12 37.50
CA VAL A 832 27.35 30.58 36.75
C VAL A 832 27.77 31.79 35.93
N LYS A 833 27.62 31.71 34.60
CA LYS A 833 28.05 32.75 33.64
C LYS A 833 29.51 33.22 33.84
N GLY A 834 30.43 32.29 34.12
CA GLY A 834 31.86 32.60 34.28
C GLY A 834 32.27 33.10 35.67
N VAL A 835 31.34 33.18 36.63
CA VAL A 835 31.59 33.64 38.00
C VAL A 835 31.32 32.52 38.99
N LYS A 836 32.26 32.25 39.90
CA LYS A 836 32.12 31.24 40.96
C LYS A 836 31.36 31.83 42.15
N TYR A 837 30.28 31.16 42.53
CA TYR A 837 29.48 31.52 43.70
C TYR A 837 29.57 30.43 44.77
N ASP A 838 29.72 30.82 46.03
CA ASP A 838 29.69 29.89 47.16
C ASP A 838 28.28 29.30 47.37
N SER A 839 27.26 30.14 47.26
CA SER A 839 25.85 29.75 47.25
C SER A 839 24.99 30.80 46.54
N LEU A 840 23.93 30.38 45.85
CA LEU A 840 22.91 31.27 45.30
C LEU A 840 21.52 30.83 45.79
N THR A 841 20.72 31.80 46.21
CA THR A 841 19.27 31.62 46.44
C THR A 841 18.51 31.54 45.12
N LEU A 842 17.27 31.02 45.16
CA LEU A 842 16.42 30.89 43.96
C LEU A 842 16.19 32.25 43.28
N LYS A 843 15.90 33.29 44.08
CA LYS A 843 15.72 34.65 43.58
C LYS A 843 17.01 35.25 43.01
N GLU A 844 18.14 35.07 43.69
CA GLU A 844 19.44 35.53 43.20
C GLU A 844 19.83 34.83 41.89
N LEU A 845 19.55 33.54 41.76
CA LEU A 845 19.82 32.78 40.54
C LEU A 845 19.06 33.38 39.34
N PHE A 846 17.76 33.64 39.47
CA PHE A 846 16.97 34.24 38.38
C PHE A 846 17.46 35.65 38.01
N ASN A 847 17.87 36.45 39.00
CA ASN A 847 18.45 37.77 38.77
C ASN A 847 19.81 37.70 38.04
N VAL A 848 20.70 36.77 38.43
CA VAL A 848 22.01 36.54 37.80
C VAL A 848 21.85 36.05 36.36
N LEU A 849 20.84 35.21 36.10
CA LEU A 849 20.54 34.74 34.75
C LEU A 849 19.90 35.84 33.88
N GLY A 850 19.37 36.92 34.47
CA GLY A 850 18.73 38.02 33.76
C GLY A 850 17.31 37.70 33.29
N ILE A 851 16.63 36.76 33.95
CA ILE A 851 15.30 36.31 33.56
C ILE A 851 14.24 37.19 34.26
N THR A 852 13.67 38.14 33.52
CA THR A 852 12.63 39.05 34.03
C THR A 852 11.21 38.69 33.57
N GLN A 853 11.09 38.01 32.43
CA GLN A 853 9.82 37.53 31.88
C GLN A 853 9.66 36.05 32.18
N ILE A 854 8.64 35.70 32.98
CA ILE A 854 8.33 34.32 33.37
C ILE A 854 6.96 33.98 32.79
N ASP A 855 6.94 33.70 31.49
CA ASP A 855 5.77 33.27 30.74
C ASP A 855 6.10 32.07 29.83
N LEU A 856 5.10 31.54 29.14
CA LEU A 856 5.24 30.34 28.31
C LEU A 856 6.17 30.58 27.11
N HIS A 857 6.20 31.79 26.56
CA HIS A 857 7.05 32.14 25.43
C HIS A 857 8.52 32.18 25.85
N ALA A 858 8.82 32.83 26.99
CA ALA A 858 10.16 32.87 27.56
C ALA A 858 10.67 31.49 28.01
N LEU A 859 9.78 30.58 28.42
CA LEU A 859 10.15 29.23 28.85
C LEU A 859 10.87 28.44 27.74
N ASN A 860 10.52 28.66 26.47
CA ASN A 860 11.19 28.14 25.28
C ASN A 860 11.39 26.61 25.23
N VAL A 861 10.41 25.84 25.71
CA VAL A 861 10.47 24.36 25.77
C VAL A 861 9.66 23.65 24.69
N GLN A 862 8.72 24.32 24.03
CA GLN A 862 7.90 23.70 22.98
C GLN A 862 8.70 23.52 21.68
N SER A 863 8.37 22.44 20.96
CA SER A 863 8.95 22.16 19.65
C SER A 863 8.56 23.25 18.65
N ASP A 864 9.51 23.59 17.79
CA ASP A 864 9.31 24.53 16.68
C ASP A 864 9.31 23.72 15.38
N PRO A 865 8.19 23.66 14.63
CA PRO A 865 8.11 22.93 13.37
C PRO A 865 9.14 23.37 12.32
N SER A 866 9.74 24.56 12.44
CA SER A 866 10.84 25.00 11.56
C SER A 866 12.18 24.33 11.85
N LEU A 867 12.31 23.62 12.97
CA LEU A 867 13.53 22.95 13.43
C LEU A 867 13.55 21.44 13.17
N VAL A 868 12.58 20.92 12.39
CA VAL A 868 12.56 19.52 11.95
C VAL A 868 13.92 19.17 11.32
N SER A 869 14.45 17.97 11.62
CA SER A 869 15.78 17.49 11.18
C SER A 869 17.01 18.24 11.71
N ARG A 870 16.86 19.18 12.66
CA ARG A 870 17.97 19.90 13.33
C ARG A 870 18.07 19.51 14.81
N PHE A 871 18.61 18.32 15.06
CA PHE A 871 18.78 17.75 16.42
C PHE A 871 19.57 18.65 17.38
N ASP A 872 20.58 19.36 16.87
CA ASP A 872 21.37 20.35 17.61
C ASP A 872 20.51 21.48 18.19
N LEU A 873 19.53 21.95 17.41
CA LEU A 873 18.60 23.00 17.82
C LEU A 873 17.46 22.45 18.68
N TRP A 874 17.07 21.19 18.48
CA TRP A 874 16.12 20.51 19.36
C TRP A 874 16.67 20.32 20.78
N LEU A 875 17.96 19.99 20.93
CA LEU A 875 18.63 19.91 22.23
C LEU A 875 18.59 21.24 23.01
N SER A 876 18.54 22.39 22.32
CA SER A 876 18.41 23.70 22.97
C SER A 876 17.09 23.88 23.72
N LYS A 877 16.03 23.17 23.30
CA LYS A 877 14.68 23.21 23.91
C LYS A 877 14.60 22.43 25.22
N TYR A 878 15.66 21.70 25.60
CA TYR A 878 15.78 21.04 26.91
C TYR A 878 16.10 21.99 28.06
N TYR A 879 16.46 23.24 27.75
CA TYR A 879 16.90 24.20 28.74
C TYR A 879 15.79 25.23 28.97
N PRO A 880 15.07 25.16 30.12
CA PRO A 880 14.08 26.17 30.48
C PRO A 880 14.73 27.56 30.46
N PHE A 881 14.10 28.50 29.75
CA PHE A 881 14.65 29.85 29.52
C PHE A 881 16.03 29.88 28.84
N GLY A 882 16.43 28.80 28.18
CA GLY A 882 17.74 28.66 27.53
C GLY A 882 18.91 28.40 28.49
N GLU A 883 18.66 28.15 29.78
CA GLU A 883 19.71 28.05 30.80
C GLU A 883 19.87 26.62 31.34
N ALA A 884 21.07 26.05 31.20
CA ALA A 884 21.37 24.67 31.60
C ALA A 884 21.20 24.40 33.10
N ILE A 885 21.48 25.40 33.92
CA ILE A 885 21.35 25.31 35.38
C ILE A 885 19.90 25.19 35.83
N LEU A 886 18.94 25.75 35.07
CA LEU A 886 17.51 25.64 35.38
C LEU A 886 16.95 24.26 35.01
N LYS A 887 17.47 23.63 33.95
CA LYS A 887 17.21 22.22 33.65
C LYS A 887 17.68 21.33 34.82
N GLU A 888 18.89 21.55 35.32
CA GLU A 888 19.41 20.79 36.45
C GLU A 888 18.58 21.01 37.73
N LEU A 889 18.13 22.25 37.97
CA LEU A 889 17.35 22.58 39.17
C LEU A 889 15.92 21.99 39.15
N PHE A 890 15.19 22.13 38.04
CA PHE A 890 13.77 21.77 37.98
C PHE A 890 13.49 20.41 37.35
N LEU A 891 14.40 19.89 36.51
CA LEU A 891 14.17 18.70 35.66
C LEU A 891 15.18 17.57 35.90
N SER A 892 15.99 17.64 36.96
CA SER A 892 16.97 16.61 37.32
C SER A 892 16.78 16.16 38.78
N MET A 893 17.05 14.88 39.03
CA MET A 893 17.17 14.33 40.39
C MET A 893 18.54 14.64 41.02
N ASN A 894 19.56 14.85 40.18
CA ASN A 894 20.93 15.13 40.60
C ASN A 894 21.16 16.64 40.59
N ASN A 895 20.91 17.29 41.74
CA ASN A 895 21.19 18.70 41.97
C ASN A 895 21.41 18.98 43.48
N ASP A 896 21.77 20.22 43.83
CA ASP A 896 22.13 20.59 45.21
C ASP A 896 20.99 20.52 46.24
N ILE A 897 19.74 20.41 45.77
CA ILE A 897 18.53 20.21 46.60
C ILE A 897 18.01 18.76 46.55
N GLY A 898 18.70 17.87 45.83
CA GLY A 898 18.35 16.45 45.69
C GLY A 898 17.01 16.22 44.98
N GLY A 899 16.73 16.96 43.91
CA GLY A 899 15.59 16.73 43.02
C GLY A 899 14.22 17.14 43.58
N GLU A 900 14.17 17.86 44.69
CA GLU A 900 12.92 18.18 45.41
C GLU A 900 11.87 18.89 44.53
N TYR A 901 12.29 19.80 43.65
CA TYR A 901 11.38 20.48 42.73
C TYR A 901 10.80 19.57 41.66
N LEU A 902 11.58 18.63 41.12
CA LEU A 902 11.06 17.61 40.21
C LEU A 902 10.08 16.68 40.94
N CYS A 903 10.39 16.26 42.17
CA CYS A 903 9.46 15.46 42.98
C CYS A 903 8.15 16.21 43.28
N SER A 904 8.22 17.51 43.60
CA SER A 904 7.04 18.36 43.79
C SER A 904 6.21 18.41 42.51
N LEU A 905 6.85 18.57 41.34
CA LEU A 905 6.20 18.59 40.04
C LEU A 905 5.53 17.26 39.69
N LEU A 906 6.18 16.14 39.95
CA LEU A 906 5.56 14.83 39.73
C LEU A 906 4.39 14.60 40.71
N ARG A 907 4.51 15.02 41.97
CA ARG A 907 3.48 14.81 42.99
C ARG A 907 2.26 15.71 42.78
N ASP A 908 2.48 17.03 42.81
CA ASP A 908 1.42 18.05 42.92
C ASP A 908 0.63 18.20 41.62
N ILE A 909 1.25 17.85 40.49
CA ILE A 909 0.73 18.14 39.17
C ILE A 909 0.38 16.86 38.41
N LEU A 910 1.18 15.79 38.50
CA LEU A 910 0.88 14.56 37.76
C LEU A 910 0.05 13.58 38.59
N PHE A 911 0.38 13.34 39.86
CA PHE A 911 -0.30 12.27 40.60
C PHE A 911 -1.69 12.68 41.09
N ASP A 912 -1.90 13.96 41.41
CA ASP A 912 -3.24 14.44 41.71
C ASP A 912 -4.15 14.40 40.48
N ARG A 913 -3.64 14.72 39.28
CA ARG A 913 -4.38 14.50 38.01
C ARG A 913 -4.59 13.03 37.67
N MET A 914 -3.63 12.15 37.95
CA MET A 914 -3.79 10.70 37.70
C MET A 914 -4.80 10.04 38.64
N LYS A 915 -5.02 10.59 39.84
CA LYS A 915 -6.13 10.16 40.70
C LYS A 915 -7.49 10.53 40.10
N GLU A 916 -7.56 11.61 39.32
CA GLU A 916 -8.77 12.02 38.59
C GLU A 916 -8.95 11.22 37.29
N MET A 917 -7.86 10.75 36.66
CA MET A 917 -7.86 9.91 35.46
C MET A 917 -7.71 8.42 35.79
N GLU A 918 -8.77 7.80 36.31
CA GLU A 918 -8.76 6.41 36.78
C GLU A 918 -8.31 5.38 35.72
N ASN A 919 -8.50 5.67 34.43
CA ASN A 919 -8.23 4.72 33.35
C ASN A 919 -6.84 4.88 32.68
N VAL A 920 -6.07 5.89 33.06
CA VAL A 920 -4.71 6.11 32.54
C VAL A 920 -3.70 5.67 33.58
N LYS A 921 -2.67 4.94 33.12
CA LYS A 921 -1.54 4.46 33.93
C LYS A 921 -0.25 4.83 33.24
N THR A 922 0.86 4.87 33.96
CA THR A 922 2.12 5.40 33.38
C THR A 922 3.36 4.67 33.88
N GLU A 923 4.28 4.44 32.95
CA GLU A 923 5.61 3.90 33.23
C GLU A 923 6.65 5.00 33.05
N TYR A 924 7.14 5.54 34.17
CA TYR A 924 8.06 6.67 34.18
C TYR A 924 9.50 6.22 34.05
N ARG A 925 10.22 6.80 33.07
CA ARG A 925 11.67 6.60 32.92
C ARG A 925 12.49 7.64 33.65
N PHE A 926 13.48 7.17 34.39
CA PHE A 926 14.56 8.00 34.91
C PHE A 926 15.90 7.57 34.33
N ASN A 927 16.63 8.54 33.78
CA ASN A 927 17.95 8.32 33.20
C ASN A 927 19.01 8.40 34.31
N VAL A 928 19.56 7.26 34.72
CA VAL A 928 20.68 7.24 35.69
C VAL A 928 21.91 7.89 35.05
N SER A 929 22.69 8.62 35.85
CA SER A 929 23.94 9.22 35.39
C SER A 929 24.97 8.18 34.99
N THR A 930 24.92 6.97 35.58
CA THR A 930 25.88 5.87 35.42
C THR A 930 27.32 6.17 35.88
N SER A 931 27.54 7.35 36.45
CA SER A 931 28.86 7.83 36.91
C SER A 931 29.07 7.71 38.42
N ASP A 932 28.01 7.55 39.20
CA ASP A 932 28.05 7.48 40.66
C ASP A 932 27.34 6.23 41.18
N LEU A 933 27.99 5.52 42.10
CA LEU A 933 27.49 4.29 42.74
C LEU A 933 26.33 4.56 43.70
N TYR A 934 26.28 5.72 44.35
CA TYR A 934 25.28 6.03 45.38
C TYR A 934 24.04 6.75 44.84
N GLU A 935 23.97 6.98 43.53
CA GLU A 935 22.90 7.73 42.87
C GLU A 935 21.52 7.10 43.12
N LEU A 936 21.38 5.79 42.92
CA LEU A 936 20.11 5.08 43.10
C LEU A 936 19.63 5.10 44.56
N GLU A 937 20.54 5.05 45.53
CA GLU A 937 20.22 5.19 46.96
C GLU A 937 19.67 6.60 47.26
N GLY A 938 20.31 7.64 46.70
CA GLY A 938 19.86 9.02 46.82
C GLY A 938 18.48 9.24 46.21
N TRP A 939 18.25 8.72 45.01
CA TRP A 939 16.97 8.82 44.30
C TRP A 939 15.85 8.10 45.06
N SER A 940 16.08 6.85 45.44
CA SER A 940 15.09 6.04 46.13
C SER A 940 14.67 6.69 47.45
N SER A 941 15.60 7.28 48.20
CA SER A 941 15.24 8.04 49.39
C SER A 941 14.29 9.18 49.07
N LYS A 942 14.58 9.98 48.06
CA LYS A 942 13.78 11.16 47.71
C LYS A 942 12.41 10.80 47.15
N LEU A 943 12.32 9.75 46.32
CA LEU A 943 11.07 9.30 45.73
C LEU A 943 10.13 8.69 46.78
N VAL A 944 10.68 7.89 47.72
CA VAL A 944 9.91 7.31 48.83
C VAL A 944 9.44 8.41 49.78
N ASP A 945 10.33 9.33 50.18
CA ASP A 945 9.99 10.43 51.10
C ASP A 945 8.93 11.38 50.50
N ALA A 946 8.94 11.56 49.17
CA ALA A 946 7.95 12.37 48.46
C ALA A 946 6.60 11.66 48.25
N GLY A 947 6.46 10.38 48.62
CA GLY A 947 5.23 9.59 48.43
C GLY A 947 4.95 9.23 46.97
N LEU A 948 6.00 9.11 46.15
CA LEU A 948 5.87 8.88 44.71
C LEU A 948 5.81 7.38 44.32
N ILE A 949 5.85 6.47 45.29
CA ILE A 949 5.70 5.04 45.07
C ILE A 949 4.21 4.66 45.17
N GLN A 950 3.53 4.53 44.02
CA GLN A 950 2.10 4.23 43.94
C GLN A 950 1.82 3.09 42.95
N PRO A 951 2.04 1.81 43.34
CA PRO A 951 1.99 0.66 42.43
C PRO A 951 0.66 0.44 41.69
N ASP A 952 -0.43 1.05 42.16
CA ASP A 952 -1.74 1.01 41.53
C ASP A 952 -1.88 1.99 40.35
N ILE A 953 -1.03 3.03 40.30
CA ILE A 953 -1.12 4.15 39.36
C ILE A 953 0.12 4.22 38.47
N ASN A 954 1.31 3.95 39.00
CA ASN A 954 2.57 4.09 38.29
C ASN A 954 3.54 2.92 38.49
N SER A 955 4.44 2.78 37.52
CA SER A 955 5.62 1.93 37.59
C SER A 955 6.83 2.74 37.13
N TYR A 956 8.03 2.32 37.52
CA TYR A 956 9.28 2.97 37.14
C TYR A 956 10.13 2.10 36.24
N VAL A 957 10.85 2.76 35.33
CA VAL A 957 11.82 2.15 34.43
C VAL A 957 13.17 2.85 34.62
N ILE A 958 14.20 2.07 34.92
CA ILE A 958 15.57 2.59 35.07
C ILE A 958 16.21 2.62 33.68
N ALA A 959 16.46 3.81 33.17
CA ALA A 959 17.07 4.03 31.87
C ALA A 959 18.58 4.26 32.02
N ILE A 960 19.38 3.42 31.37
CA ILE A 960 20.86 3.45 31.37
C ILE A 960 21.33 4.12 30.07
N PRO A 961 21.60 5.44 30.06
CA PRO A 961 22.00 6.13 28.84
C PRO A 961 23.37 5.68 28.32
N ARG A 962 23.50 5.56 26.99
CA ARG A 962 24.76 5.22 26.30
C ARG A 962 25.65 6.46 26.13
N ILE A 963 26.32 6.86 27.22
CA ILE A 963 27.14 8.09 27.30
C ILE A 963 28.48 7.86 28.03
N TYR A 964 29.00 6.63 28.02
CA TYR A 964 30.29 6.28 28.63
C TYR A 964 31.42 7.16 28.12
N GLY A 965 31.48 7.42 26.81
CA GLY A 965 32.57 8.19 26.20
C GLY A 965 32.68 9.61 26.78
N ARG A 966 31.54 10.23 27.10
CA ARG A 966 31.48 11.53 27.79
C ARG A 966 32.02 11.43 29.22
N TRP A 967 31.59 10.44 30.00
CA TRP A 967 32.05 10.27 31.38
C TRP A 967 33.51 9.93 31.50
N LYS A 968 34.01 9.11 30.58
CA LYS A 968 35.43 8.79 30.45
C LYS A 968 36.26 10.03 30.15
N SER A 969 35.79 10.88 29.23
CA SER A 969 36.45 12.16 28.89
C SER A 969 36.47 13.14 30.07
N MET A 970 35.47 13.08 30.96
CA MET A 970 35.40 13.89 32.19
C MET A 970 36.19 13.27 33.36
N GLY A 971 36.74 12.06 33.22
CA GLY A 971 37.47 11.36 34.27
C GLY A 971 36.58 10.86 35.41
N LEU A 972 35.26 10.75 35.20
CA LEU A 972 34.32 10.25 36.21
C LEU A 972 34.27 8.72 36.27
N VAL A 973 34.61 8.04 35.18
CA VAL A 973 34.73 6.58 35.10
C VAL A 973 36.03 6.18 34.39
N ASN A 974 36.62 5.07 34.81
CA ASN A 974 37.88 4.55 34.25
C ASN A 974 37.67 3.56 33.11
N ASN A 975 36.61 2.75 33.13
CA ASN A 975 36.32 1.77 32.09
C ASN A 975 34.81 1.49 32.06
N PHE A 976 34.37 0.73 31.05
CA PHE A 976 32.96 0.41 30.90
C PHE A 976 32.41 -0.46 32.04
N ALA A 977 33.25 -1.29 32.66
CA ALA A 977 32.88 -2.07 33.84
C ALA A 977 32.37 -1.20 35.01
N GLU A 978 32.94 -0.01 35.23
CA GLU A 978 32.47 0.91 36.28
C GLU A 978 31.04 1.41 36.03
N VAL A 979 30.67 1.67 34.77
CA VAL A 979 29.29 2.05 34.38
C VAL A 979 28.29 0.97 34.77
N LEU A 980 28.60 -0.30 34.47
CA LEU A 980 27.75 -1.43 34.83
C LEU A 980 27.66 -1.61 36.35
N ARG A 981 28.78 -1.42 37.07
CA ARG A 981 28.81 -1.50 38.54
C ARG A 981 27.96 -0.42 39.20
N ASN A 982 28.08 0.83 38.77
CA ASN A 982 27.35 1.96 39.34
C ASN A 982 25.83 1.78 39.30
N VAL A 983 25.32 1.00 38.32
CA VAL A 983 23.88 0.71 38.20
C VAL A 983 23.49 -0.60 38.89
N PHE A 984 24.19 -1.70 38.62
CA PHE A 984 23.74 -3.02 39.05
C PHE A 984 24.18 -3.37 40.47
N GLN A 985 25.32 -2.87 40.94
CA GLN A 985 25.83 -3.19 42.28
C GLN A 985 24.83 -2.79 43.39
N PRO A 986 24.28 -1.56 43.42
CA PRO A 986 23.26 -1.17 44.41
C PRO A 986 22.00 -2.03 44.32
N CYS A 987 21.62 -2.44 43.10
CA CYS A 987 20.45 -3.30 42.88
C CYS A 987 20.65 -4.71 43.48
N PHE A 988 21.84 -5.29 43.35
CA PHE A 988 22.18 -6.58 43.96
C PHE A 988 22.26 -6.48 45.49
N GLU A 989 22.91 -5.42 46.00
CA GLU A 989 23.05 -5.17 47.45
C GLU A 989 21.68 -5.02 48.12
N ALA A 990 20.81 -4.15 47.59
CA ALA A 990 19.45 -3.97 48.13
C ALA A 990 18.56 -5.21 47.97
N THR A 991 18.87 -6.10 47.03
CA THR A 991 18.16 -7.38 46.87
C THR A 991 18.58 -8.42 47.91
N LEU A 992 19.89 -8.55 48.18
CA LEU A 992 20.43 -9.53 49.14
C LEU A 992 20.31 -9.04 50.59
N HIS A 993 20.49 -7.74 50.81
CA HIS A 993 20.53 -7.07 52.11
C HIS A 993 19.50 -5.94 52.20
N PRO A 994 18.19 -6.23 52.08
CA PRO A 994 17.15 -5.20 52.03
C PRO A 994 17.05 -4.35 53.31
N ASN A 995 17.53 -4.86 54.46
CA ASN A 995 17.53 -4.12 55.72
C ASN A 995 18.63 -3.04 55.77
N GLU A 996 19.70 -3.20 54.98
CA GLU A 996 20.79 -2.22 54.90
C GLU A 996 20.43 -1.09 53.93
N HIS A 997 19.57 -1.37 52.95
CA HIS A 997 19.11 -0.44 51.91
C HIS A 997 17.57 -0.38 51.83
N PRO A 998 16.87 0.03 52.90
CA PRO A 998 15.41 -0.13 53.00
C PRO A 998 14.61 0.66 51.96
N LYS A 999 15.00 1.92 51.68
CA LYS A 999 14.28 2.78 50.71
C LYS A 999 14.57 2.35 49.27
N LEU A 1000 15.80 1.95 48.96
CA LEU A 1000 16.15 1.39 47.66
C LEU A 1000 15.40 0.07 47.43
N ALA A 1001 15.32 -0.81 48.44
CA ALA A 1001 14.55 -2.05 48.34
C ALA A 1001 13.05 -1.80 48.12
N GLU A 1002 12.49 -0.74 48.71
CA GLU A 1002 11.10 -0.30 48.45
C GLU A 1002 10.91 0.24 47.03
N PHE A 1003 11.78 1.14 46.57
CA PHE A 1003 11.75 1.66 45.20
C PHE A 1003 11.85 0.53 44.17
N LEU A 1004 12.78 -0.41 44.35
CA LEU A 1004 12.99 -1.56 43.48
C LEU A 1004 11.79 -2.51 43.39
N LYS A 1005 10.85 -2.49 44.34
CA LYS A 1005 9.57 -3.22 44.24
C LYS A 1005 8.60 -2.57 43.25
N ASN A 1006 8.73 -1.27 43.00
CA ASN A 1006 7.92 -0.52 42.03
C ASN A 1006 8.64 -0.26 40.70
N VAL A 1007 9.87 -0.75 40.55
CA VAL A 1007 10.57 -0.79 39.27
C VAL A 1007 10.12 -2.03 38.50
N GLY A 1008 9.69 -1.86 37.27
CA GLY A 1008 9.22 -2.95 36.43
C GLY A 1008 10.13 -3.30 35.25
N ALA A 1009 10.98 -2.37 34.81
CA ALA A 1009 11.86 -2.60 33.65
C ALA A 1009 13.17 -1.83 33.69
N PHE A 1010 14.12 -2.28 32.87
CA PHE A 1010 15.34 -1.56 32.50
C PHE A 1010 15.29 -1.16 31.02
N ASP A 1011 15.83 0.01 30.72
CA ASP A 1011 15.95 0.60 29.38
C ASP A 1011 17.40 1.08 29.15
N SER A 1012 17.79 1.27 27.90
CA SER A 1012 19.08 1.78 27.47
C SER A 1012 18.92 2.87 26.38
N PRO A 1013 18.52 4.10 26.73
CA PRO A 1013 18.31 5.17 25.76
C PRO A 1013 19.62 5.65 25.11
N SER A 1014 19.50 6.15 23.89
CA SER A 1014 20.65 6.69 23.14
C SER A 1014 20.26 7.56 21.96
N GLU A 1015 21.23 8.36 21.49
CA GLU A 1015 21.14 9.05 20.21
C GLU A 1015 21.45 8.08 19.06
N GLU A 1016 20.43 7.46 18.50
CA GLU A 1016 20.60 6.40 17.49
C GLU A 1016 21.17 6.91 16.16
N LEU A 1017 21.23 8.22 15.90
CA LEU A 1017 21.80 8.79 14.67
C LEU A 1017 23.32 8.77 14.59
N LEU A 1018 24.01 8.54 15.71
CA LEU A 1018 25.47 8.48 15.73
C LEU A 1018 25.94 7.20 15.02
N HIS A 1019 26.97 7.33 14.18
CA HIS A 1019 27.57 6.17 13.52
C HIS A 1019 28.39 5.38 14.54
N GLU A 1020 28.15 4.07 14.63
CA GLU A 1020 28.84 3.16 15.53
C GLU A 1020 29.65 2.15 14.73
N ASP A 1021 30.89 1.89 15.14
CA ASP A 1021 31.75 0.89 14.51
C ASP A 1021 31.32 -0.53 14.93
N SER A 1022 31.25 -1.46 13.98
CA SER A 1022 30.87 -2.85 14.27
C SER A 1022 31.97 -3.58 15.05
N ILE A 1023 31.61 -4.38 16.06
CA ILE A 1023 32.56 -5.19 16.83
C ILE A 1023 33.14 -6.32 15.97
N ASP A 1024 34.48 -6.41 15.91
CA ASP A 1024 35.17 -7.57 15.35
C ASP A 1024 35.16 -8.75 16.33
N LEU A 1025 34.54 -9.86 15.91
CA LEU A 1025 34.46 -11.12 16.67
C LEU A 1025 35.84 -11.77 16.93
N GLY A 1026 36.90 -11.32 16.24
CA GLY A 1026 38.27 -11.82 16.45
C GLY A 1026 38.83 -11.56 17.86
N SER A 1027 38.28 -10.57 18.58
CA SER A 1027 38.61 -10.31 19.99
C SER A 1027 37.51 -9.47 20.66
N ILE A 1028 36.52 -10.12 21.28
CA ILE A 1028 35.54 -9.42 22.12
C ILE A 1028 36.28 -8.82 23.33
N ILE A 1029 36.33 -7.49 23.39
CA ILE A 1029 36.96 -6.75 24.49
C ILE A 1029 36.06 -6.86 25.72
N ARG A 1030 36.61 -7.27 26.87
CA ARG A 1030 35.86 -7.33 28.13
C ARG A 1030 35.59 -5.91 28.66
N PRO A 1031 34.50 -5.67 29.41
CA PRO A 1031 34.18 -4.34 29.94
C PRO A 1031 35.28 -3.71 30.81
N GLU A 1032 36.10 -4.53 31.47
CA GLU A 1032 37.25 -4.08 32.28
C GLU A 1032 38.40 -3.55 31.43
N ASP A 1033 38.53 -4.07 30.21
CA ASP A 1033 39.60 -3.76 29.26
C ASP A 1033 39.18 -2.65 28.26
N TRP A 1034 37.89 -2.30 28.21
CA TRP A 1034 37.37 -1.16 27.43
C TRP A 1034 37.76 0.18 28.09
N ASN A 1035 38.91 0.71 27.67
CA ASN A 1035 39.54 1.89 28.27
C ASN A 1035 39.60 3.12 27.34
N GLY A 1036 39.17 2.99 26.08
CA GLY A 1036 39.14 4.09 25.12
C GLY A 1036 38.04 5.12 25.44
N PRO A 1037 38.13 6.35 24.87
CA PRO A 1037 37.11 7.38 25.00
C PRO A 1037 35.85 7.14 24.15
N GLU A 1038 35.86 6.15 23.26
CA GLU A 1038 34.73 5.76 22.43
C GLU A 1038 33.65 5.02 23.21
N ASP A 1039 32.39 5.31 22.87
CA ASP A 1039 31.24 4.57 23.38
C ASP A 1039 31.20 3.15 22.77
N PRO A 1040 30.94 2.11 23.59
CA PRO A 1040 30.68 0.77 23.07
C PRO A 1040 29.47 0.74 22.12
N PRO A 1041 29.48 -0.13 21.10
CA PRO A 1041 28.34 -0.31 20.18
C PRO A 1041 27.04 -0.73 20.88
N TYR A 1042 25.91 -0.49 20.23
CA TYR A 1042 24.56 -0.73 20.75
C TYR A 1042 24.35 -2.17 21.23
N GLU A 1043 24.70 -3.16 20.42
CA GLU A 1043 24.55 -4.57 20.77
C GLU A 1043 25.37 -4.98 22.00
N TYR A 1044 26.49 -4.30 22.26
CA TYR A 1044 27.36 -4.54 23.41
C TYR A 1044 26.71 -4.04 24.70
N TYR A 1045 26.17 -2.82 24.69
CA TYR A 1045 25.38 -2.28 25.81
C TYR A 1045 24.20 -3.22 26.13
N LEU A 1046 23.44 -3.61 25.11
CA LEU A 1046 22.26 -4.46 25.28
C LEU A 1046 22.62 -5.80 25.93
N TYR A 1047 23.69 -6.45 25.48
CA TYR A 1047 24.10 -7.73 26.04
C TYR A 1047 24.49 -7.64 27.52
N TYR A 1048 25.37 -6.71 27.90
CA TYR A 1048 25.83 -6.65 29.30
C TYR A 1048 24.72 -6.17 30.25
N ILE A 1049 23.81 -5.31 29.80
CA ILE A 1049 22.61 -4.96 30.57
C ILE A 1049 21.70 -6.19 30.73
N TYR A 1050 21.42 -6.90 29.63
CA TYR A 1050 20.62 -8.13 29.64
C TYR A 1050 21.23 -9.22 30.56
N ALA A 1051 22.54 -9.45 30.48
CA ALA A 1051 23.23 -10.50 31.24
C ALA A 1051 23.14 -10.24 32.75
N ASN A 1052 23.44 -9.00 33.18
CA ASN A 1052 23.32 -8.59 34.57
C ASN A 1052 21.86 -8.64 35.07
N MET A 1053 20.92 -8.17 34.25
CA MET A 1053 19.49 -8.23 34.57
C MET A 1053 18.99 -9.68 34.69
N THR A 1054 19.47 -10.59 33.84
CA THR A 1054 19.10 -12.02 33.88
C THR A 1054 19.50 -12.65 35.20
N VAL A 1055 20.72 -12.37 35.69
CA VAL A 1055 21.18 -12.87 36.98
C VAL A 1055 20.42 -12.22 38.14
N LEU A 1056 20.20 -10.91 38.09
CA LEU A 1056 19.40 -10.18 39.08
C LEU A 1056 17.97 -10.73 39.18
N ASN A 1057 17.33 -11.00 38.04
CA ASN A 1057 16.01 -11.62 37.99
C ASN A 1057 16.03 -13.06 38.52
N GLY A 1058 17.11 -13.81 38.28
CA GLY A 1058 17.30 -15.15 38.83
C GLY A 1058 17.24 -15.16 40.35
N ILE A 1059 18.05 -14.32 41.01
CA ILE A 1059 18.07 -14.23 42.48
C ILE A 1059 16.78 -13.65 43.04
N ARG A 1060 16.20 -12.61 42.40
CA ARG A 1060 14.93 -12.01 42.84
C ARG A 1060 13.78 -13.02 42.78
N ARG A 1061 13.76 -13.89 41.76
CA ARG A 1061 12.77 -14.97 41.64
C ARG A 1061 12.93 -16.00 42.78
N GLU A 1062 14.15 -16.38 43.13
CA GLU A 1062 14.39 -17.29 44.28
C GLU A 1062 13.94 -16.66 45.61
N LEU A 1063 14.11 -15.34 45.76
CA LEU A 1063 13.67 -14.57 46.91
C LEU A 1063 12.18 -14.17 46.88
N LYS A 1064 11.43 -14.57 45.83
CA LYS A 1064 10.01 -14.21 45.60
C LYS A 1064 9.74 -12.71 45.54
N LEU A 1065 10.69 -11.95 44.98
CA LEU A 1065 10.55 -10.53 44.66
C LEU A 1065 10.08 -10.35 43.21
N ASN A 1066 9.67 -9.13 42.85
CA ASN A 1066 9.37 -8.77 41.46
C ASN A 1066 10.62 -8.91 40.56
N THR A 1067 10.40 -9.28 39.31
CA THR A 1067 11.43 -9.34 38.27
C THR A 1067 11.26 -8.18 37.30
N TYR A 1068 12.33 -7.85 36.58
CA TYR A 1068 12.38 -6.73 35.63
C TYR A 1068 12.30 -7.22 34.19
N GLU A 1069 11.58 -6.48 33.35
CA GLU A 1069 11.58 -6.66 31.90
C GLU A 1069 12.71 -5.85 31.25
N PHE A 1070 13.26 -6.34 30.13
CA PHE A 1070 14.21 -5.55 29.34
C PHE A 1070 13.50 -4.85 28.19
N ARG A 1071 13.50 -3.52 28.21
CA ARG A 1071 12.71 -2.67 27.30
C ARG A 1071 13.56 -1.55 26.70
N PRO A 1072 14.55 -1.87 25.85
CA PRO A 1072 15.45 -0.88 25.28
C PRO A 1072 14.76 0.01 24.25
N HIS A 1073 15.16 1.28 24.26
CA HIS A 1073 15.07 2.17 23.10
C HIS A 1073 15.75 1.56 21.90
N CYS A 1074 14.96 1.31 20.85
CA CYS A 1074 15.45 0.57 19.70
C CYS A 1074 14.69 0.93 18.43
N GLY A 1075 15.41 1.48 17.46
CA GLY A 1075 14.91 1.68 16.12
C GLY A 1075 14.04 2.91 15.96
N GLN A 1076 14.36 3.98 16.68
CA GLN A 1076 13.87 5.33 16.39
C GLN A 1076 14.56 5.92 15.16
N ALA A 1077 15.86 5.67 15.00
CA ALA A 1077 16.70 6.11 13.88
C ALA A 1077 17.96 5.22 13.77
N GLY A 1078 18.95 5.61 12.95
CA GLY A 1078 20.26 4.94 12.97
C GLY A 1078 20.37 3.61 12.22
N ASP A 1079 21.23 2.72 12.73
CA ASP A 1079 21.42 1.39 12.15
C ASP A 1079 20.15 0.55 12.29
N ARG A 1080 19.73 0.02 11.15
CA ARG A 1080 18.61 -0.92 11.01
C ARG A 1080 18.82 -2.19 11.86
N MET A 1081 20.07 -2.55 12.17
CA MET A 1081 20.38 -3.78 12.91
C MET A 1081 20.20 -3.68 14.43
N HIS A 1082 19.89 -2.50 15.00
CA HIS A 1082 19.54 -2.38 16.42
C HIS A 1082 18.39 -3.32 16.82
N CYS A 1083 17.36 -3.41 15.96
CA CYS A 1083 16.21 -4.30 16.18
C CYS A 1083 16.58 -5.79 16.16
N ALA A 1084 17.70 -6.19 15.56
CA ALA A 1084 18.16 -7.59 15.61
C ALA A 1084 18.69 -7.94 17.01
N ALA A 1085 19.39 -7.01 17.67
CA ALA A 1085 19.81 -7.18 19.07
C ALA A 1085 18.58 -7.18 20.00
N GLY A 1086 17.66 -6.23 19.78
CA GLY A 1086 16.37 -6.19 20.49
C GLY A 1086 15.57 -7.49 20.35
N PHE A 1087 15.53 -8.09 19.16
CA PHE A 1087 14.89 -9.39 18.94
C PHE A 1087 15.48 -10.52 19.78
N LEU A 1088 16.77 -10.51 20.08
CA LEU A 1088 17.39 -11.57 20.89
C LEU A 1088 17.11 -11.36 22.38
N THR A 1089 17.27 -10.14 22.89
CA THR A 1089 17.35 -9.89 24.34
C THR A 1089 16.12 -9.22 24.95
N ALA A 1090 15.36 -8.44 24.19
CA ALA A 1090 14.32 -7.58 24.75
C ALA A 1090 12.97 -8.31 24.93
N ASP A 1091 12.21 -7.93 25.95
CA ASP A 1091 10.80 -8.33 26.13
C ASP A 1091 9.87 -7.48 25.25
N SER A 1092 10.18 -6.20 25.10
CA SER A 1092 9.56 -5.26 24.16
C SER A 1092 10.56 -4.16 23.80
N ILE A 1093 10.30 -3.40 22.74
CA ILE A 1093 11.13 -2.26 22.31
C ILE A 1093 10.33 -0.96 22.26
N THR A 1094 11.01 0.17 22.20
CA THR A 1094 10.37 1.48 22.01
C THR A 1094 10.76 2.06 20.63
N HIS A 1095 9.82 2.77 20.00
CA HIS A 1095 9.81 3.25 18.61
C HIS A 1095 9.64 2.20 17.52
N GLY A 1096 10.66 1.38 17.21
CA GLY A 1096 10.59 0.37 16.16
C GLY A 1096 10.33 0.89 14.73
N VAL A 1097 10.55 2.18 14.47
CA VAL A 1097 10.41 2.83 13.14
C VAL A 1097 11.33 2.19 12.11
N THR A 1098 12.58 1.89 12.47
CA THR A 1098 13.56 1.30 11.56
C THR A 1098 13.21 -0.12 11.14
N LEU A 1099 12.25 -0.79 11.79
CA LEU A 1099 11.71 -2.05 11.30
C LEU A 1099 11.08 -1.88 9.92
N ASP A 1100 10.65 -0.68 9.53
CA ASP A 1100 10.09 -0.49 8.21
C ASP A 1100 11.10 -0.77 7.09
N GLY A 1101 10.67 -1.53 6.10
CA GLY A 1101 11.54 -2.11 5.07
C GLY A 1101 12.31 -3.37 5.48
N GLN A 1102 12.30 -3.75 6.77
CA GLN A 1102 12.98 -4.95 7.28
C GLN A 1102 12.07 -6.17 7.37
N ASN A 1103 11.67 -6.73 6.22
CA ASN A 1103 10.63 -7.76 6.16
C ASN A 1103 10.88 -8.98 7.07
N THR A 1104 12.11 -9.49 7.14
CA THR A 1104 12.40 -10.69 7.94
C THR A 1104 12.35 -10.43 9.44
N LEU A 1105 12.91 -9.30 9.91
CA LEU A 1105 12.79 -8.92 11.33
C LEU A 1105 11.35 -8.60 11.69
N GLN A 1106 10.61 -7.86 10.86
CA GLN A 1106 9.18 -7.62 11.09
C GLN A 1106 8.40 -8.92 11.28
N TYR A 1107 8.63 -9.91 10.42
CA TYR A 1107 7.92 -11.18 10.53
C TYR A 1107 8.33 -11.95 11.79
N LEU A 1108 9.62 -11.94 12.16
CA LEU A 1108 10.09 -12.50 13.44
C LEU A 1108 9.48 -11.81 14.67
N TYR A 1109 9.28 -10.49 14.63
CA TYR A 1109 8.61 -9.74 15.70
C TYR A 1109 7.13 -10.13 15.83
N ILE A 1110 6.45 -10.39 14.71
CA ILE A 1110 5.06 -10.89 14.70
C ILE A 1110 5.01 -12.31 15.28
N LEU A 1111 5.85 -13.22 14.79
CA LEU A 1111 5.86 -14.60 15.27
C LEU A 1111 6.26 -14.68 16.76
N GLY A 1112 7.23 -13.86 17.18
CA GLY A 1112 7.66 -13.75 18.56
C GLY A 1112 6.76 -12.91 19.47
N GLN A 1113 5.71 -12.29 18.92
CA GLN A 1113 4.77 -11.37 19.61
C GLN A 1113 5.48 -10.33 20.49
N ILE A 1114 6.55 -9.72 19.96
CA ILE A 1114 7.37 -8.72 20.66
C ILE A 1114 6.62 -7.39 20.70
N GLY A 1115 6.53 -6.79 21.89
CA GLY A 1115 5.87 -5.51 22.10
C GLY A 1115 6.62 -4.34 21.47
N ILE A 1116 5.90 -3.37 20.91
CA ILE A 1116 6.46 -2.11 20.41
C ILE A 1116 5.67 -0.94 21.00
N SER A 1117 6.34 -0.03 21.70
CA SER A 1117 5.78 1.24 22.18
C SER A 1117 6.11 2.34 21.18
N SER A 1118 5.11 2.92 20.51
CA SER A 1118 5.32 3.97 19.50
C SER A 1118 4.86 5.35 19.98
N SER A 1119 5.52 6.41 19.50
CA SER A 1119 5.19 7.81 19.84
C SER A 1119 5.05 8.67 18.58
N PRO A 1120 3.96 8.52 17.81
CA PRO A 1120 3.82 9.16 16.50
C PRO A 1120 3.90 10.69 16.52
N ILE A 1121 3.35 11.38 17.53
CA ILE A 1121 3.44 12.85 17.58
C ILE A 1121 4.90 13.29 17.74
N GLN A 1122 5.65 12.61 18.61
CA GLN A 1122 7.05 12.91 18.84
C GLN A 1122 7.92 12.61 17.61
N GLN A 1123 7.69 11.46 16.96
CA GLN A 1123 8.42 11.08 15.76
C GLN A 1123 8.14 12.05 14.61
N SER A 1124 6.88 12.45 14.42
CA SER A 1124 6.50 13.47 13.43
C SER A 1124 7.18 14.82 13.70
N ALA A 1125 7.27 15.24 14.97
CA ALA A 1125 7.92 16.48 15.36
C ALA A 1125 9.44 16.49 15.10
N LEU A 1126 10.11 15.34 15.22
CA LEU A 1126 11.56 15.21 15.01
C LEU A 1126 11.94 15.05 13.53
N TYR A 1127 11.19 14.21 12.81
CA TYR A 1127 11.58 13.69 11.50
C TYR A 1127 10.67 14.11 10.34
N GLY A 1128 9.76 15.07 10.57
CA GLY A 1128 8.71 15.54 9.66
C GLY A 1128 8.87 15.20 8.18
N GLY A 1129 7.89 14.46 7.63
CA GLY A 1129 7.86 14.03 6.23
C GLY A 1129 8.16 12.54 6.01
N MET A 1130 8.66 11.81 7.00
CA MET A 1130 8.68 10.34 6.96
C MET A 1130 7.28 9.77 7.24
N GLU A 1131 6.84 8.80 6.43
CA GLU A 1131 5.58 8.09 6.64
C GLU A 1131 5.69 7.20 7.88
N GLU A 1132 4.87 7.45 8.88
CA GLU A 1132 4.88 6.67 10.13
C GLU A 1132 4.41 5.22 9.88
N PRO A 1133 5.23 4.20 10.17
CA PRO A 1133 4.89 2.82 9.87
C PRO A 1133 3.85 2.24 10.84
N PHE A 1134 3.41 2.99 11.86
CA PHE A 1134 2.50 2.54 12.91
C PHE A 1134 1.28 1.77 12.37
N ARG A 1135 0.53 2.38 11.44
CA ARG A 1135 -0.66 1.75 10.86
C ARG A 1135 -0.32 0.44 10.15
N LYS A 1136 0.73 0.46 9.33
CA LYS A 1136 1.22 -0.71 8.59
C LYS A 1136 1.62 -1.87 9.51
N LEU A 1137 2.33 -1.58 10.60
CA LEU A 1137 2.72 -2.58 11.60
C LEU A 1137 1.50 -3.14 12.34
N PHE A 1138 0.53 -2.29 12.69
CA PHE A 1138 -0.73 -2.68 13.32
C PHE A 1138 -1.57 -3.59 12.41
N GLU A 1139 -1.78 -3.23 11.14
CA GLU A 1139 -2.55 -4.02 10.19
C GLU A 1139 -1.96 -5.44 10.02
N ARG A 1140 -0.62 -5.55 10.02
CA ARG A 1140 0.11 -6.84 9.93
C ARG A 1140 -0.04 -7.72 11.18
N GLY A 1141 -0.53 -7.19 12.29
CA GLY A 1141 -0.75 -7.90 13.55
C GLY A 1141 0.46 -7.89 14.48
N MET A 1142 1.28 -6.84 14.43
CA MET A 1142 2.28 -6.60 15.47
C MET A 1142 1.62 -6.17 16.79
N LYS A 1143 2.21 -6.59 17.90
CA LYS A 1143 1.81 -6.17 19.24
C LYS A 1143 2.35 -4.75 19.50
N ILE A 1144 1.63 -3.75 19.02
CA ILE A 1144 2.03 -2.33 19.10
C ILE A 1144 1.06 -1.53 19.98
N CYS A 1145 1.58 -0.55 20.72
CA CYS A 1145 0.81 0.42 21.50
C CYS A 1145 1.28 1.87 21.25
N LEU A 1146 0.48 2.83 21.72
CA LEU A 1146 0.81 4.26 21.71
C LEU A 1146 1.42 4.70 23.06
N SER A 1147 2.24 5.74 22.99
CA SER A 1147 2.98 6.32 24.12
C SER A 1147 3.43 7.73 23.80
N THR A 1148 3.77 8.55 24.80
CA THR A 1148 3.94 10.00 24.58
C THR A 1148 5.39 10.48 24.46
N ASP A 1149 6.34 9.73 25.03
CA ASP A 1149 7.77 10.01 25.12
C ASP A 1149 8.13 11.32 25.86
N THR A 1150 7.82 12.47 25.24
CA THR A 1150 8.18 13.81 25.73
C THR A 1150 7.03 14.84 25.67
N PRO A 1151 5.94 14.66 26.44
CA PRO A 1151 4.83 15.61 26.54
C PRO A 1151 5.23 17.09 26.65
N LEU A 1152 6.26 17.40 27.43
CA LEU A 1152 6.76 18.77 27.64
C LEU A 1152 7.12 19.49 26.33
N HIS A 1153 7.55 18.76 25.30
CA HIS A 1153 8.04 19.36 24.07
C HIS A 1153 7.02 19.29 22.94
N THR A 1154 6.23 18.21 22.87
CA THR A 1154 5.50 17.85 21.64
C THR A 1154 3.99 17.95 21.74
N HIS A 1155 3.42 17.95 22.95
CA HIS A 1155 1.97 17.89 23.16
C HIS A 1155 1.40 19.28 23.49
N ILE A 1156 0.17 19.52 23.06
CA ILE A 1156 -0.53 20.81 23.29
C ILE A 1156 -1.61 20.72 24.38
N THR A 1157 -1.99 19.52 24.77
CA THR A 1157 -3.00 19.30 25.82
C THR A 1157 -2.36 18.91 27.15
N LYS A 1158 -3.13 19.06 28.24
CA LYS A 1158 -2.76 18.57 29.58
C LYS A 1158 -2.96 17.05 29.76
N GLU A 1159 -3.45 16.36 28.72
CA GLU A 1159 -3.71 14.91 28.68
C GLU A 1159 -2.98 14.26 27.48
N PRO A 1160 -1.65 14.16 27.54
CA PRO A 1160 -0.84 13.85 26.36
C PRO A 1160 -1.13 12.47 25.74
N LEU A 1161 -1.39 11.45 26.56
CA LEU A 1161 -1.72 10.12 26.03
C LEU A 1161 -3.07 10.13 25.29
N THR A 1162 -4.08 10.82 25.82
CA THR A 1162 -5.38 10.97 25.16
C THR A 1162 -5.23 11.67 23.81
N GLU A 1163 -4.38 12.70 23.74
CA GLU A 1163 -4.02 13.40 22.51
C GLU A 1163 -3.35 12.48 21.47
N GLU A 1164 -2.43 11.59 21.87
CA GLU A 1164 -1.85 10.57 20.98
C GLU A 1164 -2.92 9.65 20.38
N TYR A 1165 -3.84 9.12 21.19
CA TYR A 1165 -4.94 8.28 20.70
C TYR A 1165 -5.88 9.04 19.74
N ALA A 1166 -6.24 10.28 20.07
CA ALA A 1166 -7.10 11.11 19.22
C ALA A 1166 -6.42 11.48 17.89
N SER A 1167 -5.12 11.79 17.94
CA SER A 1167 -4.29 12.06 16.76
C SER A 1167 -4.16 10.81 15.88
N ALA A 1168 -3.87 9.66 16.48
CA ALA A 1168 -3.78 8.38 15.78
C ALA A 1168 -5.11 7.99 15.11
N MET A 1169 -6.24 8.15 15.81
CA MET A 1169 -7.58 7.90 15.24
C MET A 1169 -7.80 8.70 13.95
N LYS A 1170 -7.46 9.99 13.97
CA LYS A 1170 -7.64 10.89 12.83
C LYS A 1170 -6.65 10.63 11.71
N ASN A 1171 -5.36 10.57 12.02
CA ASN A 1171 -4.29 10.50 11.02
C ASN A 1171 -4.19 9.11 10.39
N PHE A 1172 -4.38 8.06 11.19
CA PHE A 1172 -4.34 6.68 10.71
C PHE A 1172 -5.74 6.11 10.42
N LYS A 1173 -6.82 6.89 10.53
CA LYS A 1173 -8.23 6.45 10.29
C LYS A 1173 -8.55 5.14 11.01
N LEU A 1174 -8.25 5.09 12.30
CA LEU A 1174 -8.49 3.92 13.15
C LEU A 1174 -9.92 3.95 13.70
N SER A 1175 -10.54 2.78 13.79
CA SER A 1175 -11.83 2.58 14.46
C SER A 1175 -11.69 2.56 15.98
N GLN A 1176 -12.79 2.69 16.71
CA GLN A 1176 -12.78 2.53 18.19
C GLN A 1176 -12.29 1.14 18.61
N THR A 1177 -12.66 0.08 17.89
CA THR A 1177 -12.11 -1.27 18.09
C THR A 1177 -10.59 -1.32 17.93
N ASP A 1178 -10.04 -0.62 16.94
CA ASP A 1178 -8.58 -0.56 16.76
C ASP A 1178 -7.90 0.12 17.95
N LEU A 1179 -8.46 1.25 18.44
CA LEU A 1179 -7.93 1.95 19.61
C LEU A 1179 -8.01 1.08 20.88
N ALA A 1180 -9.10 0.33 21.06
CA ALA A 1180 -9.27 -0.61 22.16
C ALA A 1180 -8.23 -1.76 22.09
N GLU A 1181 -7.95 -2.29 20.89
CA GLU A 1181 -6.88 -3.28 20.67
C GLU A 1181 -5.50 -2.72 21.03
N ILE A 1182 -5.20 -1.48 20.62
CA ILE A 1182 -3.97 -0.76 20.94
C ILE A 1182 -3.85 -0.49 22.45
N ALA A 1183 -4.95 -0.14 23.12
CA ALA A 1183 -5.02 0.05 24.57
C ALA A 1183 -4.79 -1.27 25.34
N ARG A 1184 -5.43 -2.37 24.94
CA ARG A 1184 -5.15 -3.70 25.50
C ARG A 1184 -3.68 -4.08 25.31
N ASN A 1185 -3.11 -3.82 24.14
CA ASN A 1185 -1.69 -4.06 23.89
C ASN A 1185 -0.80 -3.24 24.82
N SER A 1186 -1.16 -1.99 25.16
CA SER A 1186 -0.40 -1.19 26.13
C SER A 1186 -0.31 -1.86 27.50
N VAL A 1187 -1.40 -2.44 28.00
CA VAL A 1187 -1.44 -3.21 29.25
C VAL A 1187 -0.57 -4.47 29.14
N LEU A 1188 -0.67 -5.19 28.02
CA LEU A 1188 0.11 -6.41 27.77
C LEU A 1188 1.62 -6.16 27.59
N ILE A 1189 2.02 -4.95 27.17
CA ILE A 1189 3.41 -4.53 26.98
C ILE A 1189 3.98 -3.93 28.28
N SER A 1190 3.13 -3.35 29.12
CA SER A 1190 3.56 -2.74 30.37
C SER A 1190 4.17 -3.74 31.36
N SER A 1191 4.98 -3.24 32.29
CA SER A 1191 5.63 -4.00 33.36
C SER A 1191 4.79 -4.11 34.64
N PHE A 1192 3.51 -3.69 34.61
CA PHE A 1192 2.63 -3.78 35.77
C PHE A 1192 2.45 -5.23 36.27
N PRO A 1193 2.23 -5.44 37.58
CA PRO A 1193 2.06 -6.77 38.14
C PRO A 1193 0.94 -7.57 37.46
N VAL A 1194 1.14 -8.89 37.38
CA VAL A 1194 0.15 -9.84 36.81
C VAL A 1194 -1.24 -9.67 37.41
N ALA A 1195 -1.33 -9.42 38.72
CA ALA A 1195 -2.61 -9.16 39.40
C ALA A 1195 -3.35 -7.96 38.79
N LYS A 1196 -2.65 -6.85 38.51
CA LYS A 1196 -3.23 -5.68 37.87
C LYS A 1196 -3.65 -5.93 36.44
N LYS A 1197 -2.84 -6.66 35.67
CA LYS A 1197 -3.22 -7.07 34.31
C LYS A 1197 -4.51 -7.91 34.33
N LYS A 1198 -4.66 -8.84 35.28
CA LYS A 1198 -5.92 -9.62 35.45
C LYS A 1198 -7.12 -8.74 35.80
N ASP A 1199 -6.91 -7.79 36.70
CA ASP A 1199 -7.95 -6.83 37.10
C ASP A 1199 -8.39 -5.97 35.93
N TRP A 1200 -7.45 -5.50 35.09
CA TRP A 1200 -7.72 -4.55 34.01
C TRP A 1200 -8.23 -5.17 32.71
N ILE A 1201 -7.73 -6.33 32.29
CA ILE A 1201 -8.05 -6.93 30.98
C ILE A 1201 -8.58 -8.36 31.05
N GLY A 1202 -8.76 -8.93 32.24
CA GLY A 1202 -9.41 -10.22 32.48
C GLY A 1202 -8.48 -11.29 33.06
N GLU A 1203 -9.05 -12.24 33.80
CA GLU A 1203 -8.29 -13.31 34.50
C GLU A 1203 -7.45 -14.18 33.56
N ASN A 1204 -7.97 -14.44 32.36
CA ASN A 1204 -7.39 -15.33 31.37
C ASN A 1204 -6.54 -14.59 30.33
N TYR A 1205 -6.13 -13.33 30.56
CA TYR A 1205 -5.46 -12.49 29.55
C TYR A 1205 -4.21 -13.11 28.90
N ALA A 1206 -3.60 -14.10 29.55
CA ALA A 1206 -2.41 -14.81 29.08
C ALA A 1206 -2.73 -15.95 28.09
N GLU A 1207 -4.00 -16.36 27.98
CA GLU A 1207 -4.44 -17.34 26.98
C GLU A 1207 -4.43 -16.75 25.57
N GLN A 1208 -4.28 -17.61 24.56
CA GLN A 1208 -4.29 -17.20 23.16
C GLN A 1208 -5.72 -17.14 22.61
N GLY A 1209 -5.93 -16.27 21.61
CA GLY A 1209 -7.21 -16.11 20.95
C GLY A 1209 -8.29 -15.52 21.87
N VAL A 1210 -9.55 -15.84 21.55
CA VAL A 1210 -10.75 -15.27 22.21
C VAL A 1210 -10.79 -15.56 23.71
N ALA A 1211 -10.27 -16.72 24.14
CA ALA A 1211 -10.26 -17.09 25.55
C ALA A 1211 -9.43 -16.12 26.43
N GLY A 1212 -8.46 -15.42 25.82
CA GLY A 1212 -7.67 -14.38 26.47
C GLY A 1212 -8.23 -12.96 26.36
N ASN A 1213 -9.47 -12.79 25.89
CA ASN A 1213 -10.15 -11.51 25.82
C ASN A 1213 -11.38 -11.49 26.75
N ASP A 1214 -11.44 -10.48 27.61
CA ASP A 1214 -12.65 -10.13 28.36
C ASP A 1214 -13.22 -8.86 27.73
N SER A 1215 -14.12 -9.01 26.76
CA SER A 1215 -14.71 -7.90 26.01
C SER A 1215 -15.43 -6.88 26.92
N GLY A 1216 -15.91 -7.32 28.08
CA GLY A 1216 -16.51 -6.46 29.10
C GLY A 1216 -15.51 -5.52 29.77
N LYS A 1217 -14.20 -5.76 29.66
CA LYS A 1217 -13.14 -4.88 30.19
C LYS A 1217 -12.32 -4.22 29.09
N THR A 1218 -12.07 -4.94 27.99
CA THR A 1218 -11.19 -4.47 26.91
C THR A 1218 -11.93 -3.60 25.89
N SER A 1219 -13.26 -3.68 25.82
CA SER A 1219 -14.08 -3.06 24.75
C SER A 1219 -13.71 -3.55 23.34
N ILE A 1220 -13.12 -4.75 23.24
CA ILE A 1220 -12.76 -5.38 21.95
C ILE A 1220 -13.76 -6.50 21.65
N PRO A 1221 -14.49 -6.43 20.52
CA PRO A 1221 -15.29 -7.53 20.01
C PRO A 1221 -14.49 -8.84 19.88
N ASP A 1222 -15.07 -9.96 20.30
CA ASP A 1222 -14.37 -11.26 20.29
C ASP A 1222 -14.00 -11.68 18.86
N MET A 1223 -14.80 -11.25 17.88
CA MET A 1223 -14.55 -11.49 16.47
C MET A 1223 -13.23 -10.89 15.96
N ARG A 1224 -12.77 -9.76 16.52
CA ARG A 1224 -11.48 -9.14 16.18
C ARG A 1224 -10.33 -10.06 16.57
N ILE A 1225 -10.38 -10.54 17.81
CA ILE A 1225 -9.37 -11.43 18.36
C ILE A 1225 -9.41 -12.79 17.65
N ALA A 1226 -10.60 -13.29 17.32
CA ALA A 1226 -10.77 -14.52 16.54
C ALA A 1226 -10.12 -14.40 15.15
N PHE A 1227 -10.27 -13.27 14.46
CA PHE A 1227 -9.60 -13.03 13.18
C PHE A 1227 -8.07 -13.00 13.32
N ARG A 1228 -7.53 -12.28 14.31
CA ARG A 1228 -6.07 -12.26 14.56
C ARG A 1228 -5.52 -13.67 14.82
N ALA A 1229 -6.25 -14.48 15.59
CA ALA A 1229 -5.89 -15.85 15.88
C ALA A 1229 -5.97 -16.76 14.64
N SER A 1230 -7.05 -16.68 13.87
CA SER A 1230 -7.23 -17.54 12.68
C SER A 1230 -6.14 -17.33 11.63
N VAL A 1231 -5.73 -16.07 11.40
CA VAL A 1231 -4.64 -15.77 10.45
C VAL A 1231 -3.32 -16.41 10.91
N ALA A 1232 -3.03 -16.39 12.20
CA ALA A 1232 -1.83 -17.03 12.75
C ALA A 1232 -1.93 -18.57 12.69
N GLU A 1233 -3.07 -19.15 13.05
CA GLU A 1233 -3.30 -20.60 13.02
C GLU A 1233 -3.23 -21.18 11.60
N ASP A 1234 -3.78 -20.48 10.60
CA ASP A 1234 -3.74 -20.90 9.20
C ASP A 1234 -2.30 -20.95 8.65
N GLU A 1235 -1.49 -19.94 8.97
CA GLU A 1235 -0.06 -19.91 8.62
C GLU A 1235 0.70 -21.06 9.29
N VAL A 1236 0.58 -21.23 10.61
CA VAL A 1236 1.27 -22.28 11.36
C VAL A 1236 0.89 -23.67 10.84
N ARG A 1237 -0.41 -23.91 10.60
CA ARG A 1237 -0.91 -25.18 10.06
C ARG A 1237 -0.34 -25.49 8.68
N ALA A 1238 -0.22 -24.47 7.81
CA ALA A 1238 0.40 -24.64 6.51
C ALA A 1238 1.89 -24.98 6.64
N TYR A 1239 2.62 -24.29 7.53
CA TYR A 1239 4.05 -24.50 7.73
C TYR A 1239 4.35 -25.89 8.30
N GLU A 1240 3.60 -26.34 9.30
CA GLU A 1240 3.72 -27.70 9.83
C GLU A 1240 3.49 -28.76 8.75
N LYS A 1241 2.49 -28.55 7.88
CA LYS A 1241 2.20 -29.46 6.77
C LYS A 1241 3.35 -29.52 5.77
N TRP A 1242 3.93 -28.36 5.42
CA TRP A 1242 5.06 -28.30 4.49
C TRP A 1242 6.32 -28.95 5.06
N LEU A 1243 6.60 -28.78 6.36
CA LEU A 1243 7.72 -29.43 7.05
C LEU A 1243 7.56 -30.96 7.04
N LYS A 1244 6.39 -31.47 7.46
CA LYS A 1244 6.08 -32.92 7.48
C LYS A 1244 6.23 -33.58 6.10
N ASN A 1245 5.67 -32.97 5.06
CA ASN A 1245 5.69 -33.51 3.70
C ASN A 1245 7.08 -33.46 3.03
N THR A 1246 8.03 -32.72 3.59
CA THR A 1246 9.41 -32.66 3.08
C THR A 1246 10.32 -33.69 3.76
N ASP A 1247 10.01 -34.07 5.00
CA ASP A 1247 10.76 -35.09 5.74
C ASP A 1247 10.40 -36.52 5.29
N GLU A 1248 9.24 -36.75 4.67
CA GLU A 1248 8.94 -38.02 3.96
C GLU A 1248 9.72 -38.21 2.65
N LEU A 1249 10.39 -37.16 2.14
CA LEU A 1249 11.23 -37.17 0.93
C LEU A 1249 12.74 -37.35 1.24
N LYS A 1250 13.12 -37.45 2.51
CA LYS A 1250 14.46 -37.82 2.99
C LYS A 1250 14.46 -39.24 3.53
#